data_AF-A0A9D8R0Q9-F1
#
_entry.id   AF-A0A9D8R0Q9-F1
#
_cell.length_a   1.000
_cell.length_b   1.000
_cell.length_c   1.000
_cell.angle_alpha   90.00
_cell.angle_beta   90.00
_cell.angle_gamma   90.00
#
_symmetry.space_group_name_H-M   'P 1'
#
loop_
_entity.id
_entity.type
_entity.pdbx_description
1 polymer ?
#
loop_
_entity_poly.entity_id
_entity_poly.type
_entity_poly.pdbx_seq_one_letter_code
_entity_poly.pdbx_strand_id
1 'polypeptide(L)'
;KFIVDNDIDPSSPLIRKRNKVRATKHSVPELLASRWNQGHPYNLTCPKYYKGDGSQHYPAAGCVATAMSQVAYYYKYPVRTKAAIPSHSNKYKLDDGTEKTVSMKAIPRNTLIDWEHMHDTYSCNDEHAHDRPDTAVANLMLFCGQGVKMGYGASSGASTSRARDFFVNYFGYNASAFWGGRGSYSIDDWFDMLYDEIAAGYPVLYAGHSSGGGHAFVLDGFDGENLFHVNWGWGGGSNGWFLVSILNPGDNSGMGASSSSDGYSMSQGALFSLRRPSDPKDEPYLSISDVSVTGTRIKATFTNKTGASNTFHTGIVMVGEDGSLVLVGNRQTISGMTNGTSQVKTFDMNGKLQEGTYRLSPASKASRNEVWRARYNMQSQYIEAVVDENGAVDLHFNTPSYTDIVIDTITFPGTRIVNQQQEVKVKFRNNGAEYFETVYFFASKTNEKVYTESKSKVAVRYGETVEVSYFFKPTETGTYNLWFCTDENGSNEVGTGTMEIITEEEAVKASLAVNSFTLSNGSGEVAYGKRLIGKATIRNNGRNDYHGGIRLQIWSQKIGSNTAYSGSTHSYYVDIAAGKSAIIEFAFESLSEGYYYRLKAMYSNQDGTLSGGGIWDHKWEARAGILMWKTDGTITGQAHRSSLTAGTTICGLYADCNKITRLLPNKNPNTIYAFAPEMEVPGSLDTCNAVSGGHANHIDLVNDKPLYVPVNFEADSASFTYTFPETEEGTGWHAFTLPFRADSIFVDDNYVALDDSLKHFWIYEFAAQGDNGEVIFAPAKVLRAETPYIIAADATMAGRSVVFRSLNAAFYKTGSGKMVVTSPDYLFNGCTHSPKVSNCYILNEAGTAFEYVSTNHVLNALSSYFTTKLPEEQRPESIVLPDVPTAPVDGSSR
;
A
#
# COMPACT_ATOMS: atom_id res chain seq x y z
N LYS A 1 41.12 -22.55 -24.97
CA LYS A 1 42.13 -21.46 -25.00
C LYS A 1 42.15 -20.75 -23.65
N PHE A 2 41.09 -20.03 -23.27
CA PHE A 2 40.97 -19.34 -21.96
C PHE A 2 41.34 -20.14 -20.69
N ILE A 3 41.01 -21.44 -20.62
CA ILE A 3 41.31 -22.30 -19.46
C ILE A 3 42.81 -22.66 -19.38
N VAL A 4 43.47 -22.85 -20.53
CA VAL A 4 44.89 -23.21 -20.63
C VAL A 4 45.78 -21.98 -20.44
N ASP A 5 45.27 -20.80 -20.83
CA ASP A 5 46.01 -19.54 -20.76
C ASP A 5 46.08 -18.93 -19.33
N ASN A 6 45.37 -19.51 -18.33
CA ASN A 6 45.23 -18.94 -16.98
C ASN A 6 45.49 -19.93 -15.82
N ASP A 7 46.08 -21.09 -16.08
CA ASP A 7 46.52 -22.06 -15.04
C ASP A 7 45.42 -22.47 -14.02
N ILE A 8 44.18 -22.64 -14.49
CA ILE A 8 43.02 -23.00 -13.65
C ILE A 8 42.87 -24.53 -13.58
N ASP A 9 42.95 -25.08 -12.37
CA ASP A 9 42.75 -26.51 -12.06
C ASP A 9 41.31 -26.97 -12.42
N PRO A 10 41.13 -27.94 -13.34
CA PRO A 10 39.82 -28.45 -13.73
C PRO A 10 39.10 -29.31 -12.66
N SER A 11 39.75 -29.61 -11.53
CA SER A 11 39.21 -30.49 -10.48
C SER A 11 38.61 -29.75 -9.26
N SER A 12 38.61 -28.41 -9.25
CA SER A 12 38.07 -27.61 -8.16
C SER A 12 36.62 -27.15 -8.43
N PRO A 13 35.63 -27.46 -7.57
CA PRO A 13 34.28 -26.93 -7.70
C PRO A 13 34.24 -25.49 -7.19
N LEU A 14 34.82 -24.55 -7.96
CA LEU A 14 34.54 -23.14 -7.79
C LEU A 14 33.16 -22.85 -8.40
N ILE A 15 32.12 -23.04 -7.58
CA ILE A 15 30.84 -22.38 -7.75
C ILE A 15 31.14 -20.88 -7.75
N ARG A 16 31.31 -20.28 -8.92
CA ARG A 16 31.18 -18.82 -9.06
C ARG A 16 29.70 -18.51 -8.76
N LYS A 17 29.38 -18.23 -7.48
CA LYS A 17 28.18 -17.46 -7.14
C LYS A 17 28.27 -16.18 -7.98
N ARG A 18 27.51 -16.11 -9.07
CA ARG A 18 27.23 -14.81 -9.70
C ARG A 18 26.48 -14.01 -8.63
N ASN A 19 26.98 -12.83 -8.28
CA ASN A 19 26.32 -11.93 -7.34
C ASN A 19 24.89 -11.68 -7.84
N LYS A 20 23.88 -12.11 -7.07
CA LYS A 20 22.50 -11.80 -7.40
C LYS A 20 22.29 -10.32 -7.09
N VAL A 21 21.50 -9.68 -7.93
CA VAL A 21 21.15 -8.26 -7.82
C VAL A 21 19.66 -8.19 -7.56
N ARG A 22 19.25 -7.43 -6.54
CA ARG A 22 17.85 -7.21 -6.17
C ARG A 22 17.43 -5.82 -6.59
N ALA A 23 16.46 -5.72 -7.48
CA ALA A 23 15.93 -4.43 -7.93
C ALA A 23 15.32 -3.65 -6.75
N THR A 24 15.48 -2.33 -6.78
CA THR A 24 14.86 -1.43 -5.82
C THR A 24 13.37 -1.26 -6.09
N LYS A 25 12.66 -0.76 -5.09
CA LYS A 25 11.23 -0.45 -5.16
C LYS A 25 10.99 0.99 -4.79
N HIS A 26 10.23 1.70 -5.63
CA HIS A 26 9.81 3.08 -5.42
C HIS A 26 8.49 3.12 -4.65
N SER A 27 8.33 4.07 -3.73
CA SER A 27 7.01 4.39 -3.20
C SER A 27 6.03 4.77 -4.30
N VAL A 28 4.75 4.49 -4.05
CA VAL A 28 3.64 4.85 -4.92
C VAL A 28 2.56 5.49 -4.04
N PRO A 29 2.19 6.75 -4.30
CA PRO A 29 1.12 7.41 -3.55
C PRO A 29 -0.22 6.71 -3.78
N GLU A 30 -1.22 7.07 -2.97
CA GLU A 30 -2.58 6.55 -3.13
C GLU A 30 -3.13 6.87 -4.53
N LEU A 31 -3.59 5.84 -5.24
CA LEU A 31 -4.14 5.93 -6.59
C LEU A 31 -5.62 6.32 -6.55
N LEU A 32 -6.40 5.84 -5.56
CA LEU A 32 -7.82 6.15 -5.46
C LEU A 32 -8.04 7.43 -4.65
N ALA A 33 -8.72 8.39 -5.24
CA ALA A 33 -9.29 9.52 -4.50
C ALA A 33 -10.58 9.14 -3.74
N SER A 34 -11.32 8.14 -4.23
CA SER A 34 -12.61 7.75 -3.66
C SER A 34 -12.50 7.21 -2.23
N ARG A 35 -13.44 7.59 -1.36
CA ARG A 35 -13.64 7.06 0.00
C ARG A 35 -15.08 6.59 0.15
N TRP A 36 -15.43 5.55 -0.60
CA TRP A 36 -16.81 5.07 -0.65
C TRP A 36 -17.16 4.11 0.48
N ASN A 37 -18.46 4.00 0.79
CA ASN A 37 -18.99 3.13 1.83
C ASN A 37 -20.04 2.17 1.25
N GLN A 38 -20.69 1.38 2.10
CA GLN A 38 -21.70 0.39 1.72
C GLN A 38 -23.13 0.78 2.10
N GLY A 39 -23.29 1.77 2.98
CA GLY A 39 -24.59 2.31 3.40
C GLY A 39 -25.09 3.42 2.46
N HIS A 40 -25.95 4.30 2.97
CA HIS A 40 -26.41 5.48 2.23
C HIS A 40 -25.22 6.41 1.86
N PRO A 41 -25.19 7.03 0.65
CA PRO A 41 -26.12 6.85 -0.47
C PRO A 41 -25.81 5.66 -1.38
N TYR A 42 -24.68 4.99 -1.16
CA TYR A 42 -24.14 3.91 -2.00
C TYR A 42 -25.10 2.72 -2.23
N ASN A 43 -26.04 2.47 -1.31
CA ASN A 43 -27.01 1.38 -1.41
C ASN A 43 -28.43 1.79 -1.86
N LEU A 44 -28.64 3.04 -2.28
CA LEU A 44 -29.99 3.57 -2.57
C LEU A 44 -30.78 2.79 -3.62
N THR A 45 -30.11 2.13 -4.56
CA THR A 45 -30.74 1.34 -5.63
C THR A 45 -30.60 -0.17 -5.40
N CYS A 46 -30.00 -0.58 -4.28
CA CYS A 46 -29.96 -1.99 -3.89
C CYS A 46 -31.39 -2.50 -3.61
N PRO A 47 -31.67 -3.79 -3.88
CA PRO A 47 -33.01 -4.32 -3.70
C PRO A 47 -33.36 -4.41 -2.21
N LYS A 48 -34.54 -3.90 -1.83
CA LYS A 48 -35.00 -3.95 -0.44
C LYS A 48 -35.19 -5.39 0.05
N TYR A 49 -34.90 -5.62 1.33
CA TYR A 49 -35.17 -6.88 2.02
C TYR A 49 -36.05 -6.62 3.26
N TYR A 50 -36.76 -7.65 3.72
CA TYR A 50 -37.56 -7.65 4.94
C TYR A 50 -36.74 -8.05 6.18
N LYS A 51 -36.95 -7.34 7.29
CA LYS A 51 -36.51 -7.75 8.64
C LYS A 51 -37.56 -8.63 9.35
N GLY A 52 -37.20 -9.17 10.51
CA GLY A 52 -38.07 -10.04 11.32
C GLY A 52 -39.37 -9.36 11.80
N ASP A 53 -39.37 -8.03 11.89
CA ASP A 53 -40.56 -7.21 12.20
C ASP A 53 -41.48 -6.94 10.98
N GLY A 54 -41.13 -7.45 9.80
CA GLY A 54 -41.88 -7.25 8.56
C GLY A 54 -41.60 -5.94 7.84
N SER A 55 -40.74 -5.06 8.36
CA SER A 55 -40.34 -3.81 7.71
C SER A 55 -39.36 -4.05 6.55
N GLN A 56 -39.38 -3.18 5.54
CA GLN A 56 -38.44 -3.22 4.42
C GLN A 56 -37.27 -2.26 4.65
N HIS A 57 -36.05 -2.73 4.41
CA HIS A 57 -34.82 -1.97 4.52
C HIS A 57 -33.94 -2.12 3.28
N TYR A 58 -33.11 -1.10 3.01
CA TYR A 58 -32.01 -1.25 2.06
C TYR A 58 -30.90 -2.09 2.69
N PRO A 59 -30.41 -3.13 2.00
CA PRO A 59 -29.26 -3.89 2.45
C PRO A 59 -27.99 -3.06 2.28
N ALA A 60 -26.88 -3.47 2.89
CA ALA A 60 -25.56 -2.97 2.51
C ALA A 60 -25.29 -3.27 1.02
N ALA A 61 -24.55 -2.39 0.33
CA ALA A 61 -24.11 -2.66 -1.04
C ALA A 61 -23.24 -3.94 -1.14
N GLY A 62 -22.48 -4.23 -0.08
CA GLY A 62 -21.55 -5.36 0.02
C GLY A 62 -20.11 -4.96 -0.33
N CYS A 63 -19.14 -5.43 0.47
CA CYS A 63 -17.73 -5.04 0.35
C CYS A 63 -17.14 -5.30 -1.04
N VAL A 64 -17.49 -6.43 -1.66
CA VAL A 64 -17.07 -6.78 -3.03
C VAL A 64 -17.57 -5.75 -4.03
N ALA A 65 -18.84 -5.34 -3.95
CA ALA A 65 -19.40 -4.35 -4.85
C ALA A 65 -18.76 -2.97 -4.66
N THR A 66 -18.52 -2.56 -3.41
CA THR A 66 -17.83 -1.30 -3.08
C THR A 66 -16.39 -1.29 -3.63
N ALA A 67 -15.60 -2.34 -3.39
CA ALA A 67 -14.24 -2.44 -3.92
C ALA A 67 -14.21 -2.39 -5.46
N MET A 68 -15.09 -3.16 -6.12
CA MET A 68 -15.22 -3.14 -7.60
C MET A 68 -15.60 -1.78 -8.14
N SER A 69 -16.53 -1.09 -7.47
CA SER A 69 -17.04 0.21 -7.91
C SER A 69 -15.98 1.29 -7.81
N GLN A 70 -15.18 1.30 -6.73
CA GLN A 70 -14.05 2.23 -6.58
C GLN A 70 -12.99 2.01 -7.67
N VAL A 71 -12.65 0.75 -7.99
CA VAL A 71 -11.72 0.43 -9.09
C VAL A 71 -12.28 0.87 -10.45
N ALA A 72 -13.56 0.62 -10.72
CA ALA A 72 -14.18 1.06 -11.97
C ALA A 72 -14.23 2.59 -12.10
N TYR A 73 -14.47 3.29 -10.99
CA TYR A 73 -14.49 4.75 -10.91
C TYR A 73 -13.11 5.37 -11.10
N TYR A 74 -12.03 4.75 -10.58
CA TYR A 74 -10.66 5.16 -10.87
C TYR A 74 -10.39 5.23 -12.39
N TYR A 75 -10.80 4.19 -13.12
CA TYR A 75 -10.65 4.14 -14.58
C TYR A 75 -11.69 4.97 -15.34
N LYS A 76 -12.78 5.40 -14.69
CA LYS A 76 -14.02 5.94 -15.29
C LYS A 76 -14.45 5.15 -16.54
N TYR A 77 -14.38 3.82 -16.46
CA TYR A 77 -14.61 2.92 -17.59
C TYR A 77 -15.47 1.70 -17.21
N PRO A 78 -16.44 1.31 -18.07
CA PRO A 78 -16.79 1.90 -19.37
C PRO A 78 -17.81 3.03 -19.28
N VAL A 79 -17.97 3.84 -20.32
CA VAL A 79 -19.09 4.82 -20.40
C VAL A 79 -20.46 4.13 -20.40
N ARG A 80 -20.54 2.91 -20.96
CA ARG A 80 -21.76 2.08 -21.03
C ARG A 80 -21.44 0.61 -20.84
N THR A 81 -22.37 -0.13 -20.24
CA THR A 81 -22.25 -1.60 -20.13
C THR A 81 -22.06 -2.24 -21.50
N LYS A 82 -21.08 -3.14 -21.63
CA LYS A 82 -20.71 -3.79 -22.89
C LYS A 82 -21.59 -5.00 -23.21
N ALA A 83 -22.18 -5.61 -22.19
CA ALA A 83 -23.17 -6.68 -22.28
C ALA A 83 -24.28 -6.47 -21.23
N ALA A 84 -25.39 -7.20 -21.36
CA ALA A 84 -26.46 -7.19 -20.37
C ALA A 84 -26.02 -7.95 -19.11
N ILE A 85 -26.31 -7.40 -17.93
CA ILE A 85 -26.10 -8.10 -16.65
C ILE A 85 -27.38 -8.88 -16.36
N PRO A 86 -27.33 -10.22 -16.23
CA PRO A 86 -28.53 -11.05 -16.07
C PRO A 86 -29.33 -10.70 -14.83
N SER A 87 -30.64 -10.97 -14.87
CA SER A 87 -31.48 -10.95 -13.66
C SER A 87 -30.91 -11.90 -12.60
N HIS A 88 -31.02 -11.50 -11.34
CA HIS A 88 -30.55 -12.30 -10.22
C HIS A 88 -31.61 -12.33 -9.12
N SER A 89 -31.66 -13.44 -8.39
CA SER A 89 -32.43 -13.54 -7.15
C SER A 89 -31.68 -14.39 -6.15
N ASN A 90 -31.90 -14.08 -4.87
CA ASN A 90 -31.39 -14.86 -3.75
C ASN A 90 -32.48 -15.04 -2.69
N LYS A 91 -32.37 -16.13 -1.95
CA LYS A 91 -33.25 -16.45 -0.82
C LYS A 91 -32.53 -16.20 0.49
N TYR A 92 -33.26 -15.81 1.51
CA TYR A 92 -32.77 -15.67 2.89
C TYR A 92 -33.89 -16.02 3.87
N LYS A 93 -33.53 -16.32 5.12
CA LYS A 93 -34.48 -16.66 6.18
C LYS A 93 -34.54 -15.56 7.22
N LEU A 94 -35.73 -15.33 7.75
CA LEU A 94 -35.95 -14.53 8.96
C LEU A 94 -35.69 -15.39 10.21
N ASP A 95 -35.61 -14.75 11.38
CA ASP A 95 -35.33 -15.41 12.66
C ASP A 95 -36.40 -16.46 13.02
N ASP A 96 -37.64 -16.29 12.55
CA ASP A 96 -38.75 -17.24 12.69
C ASP A 96 -38.68 -18.43 11.70
N GLY A 97 -37.65 -18.49 10.85
CA GLY A 97 -37.46 -19.51 9.83
C GLY A 97 -38.19 -19.25 8.51
N THR A 98 -38.98 -18.19 8.38
CA THR A 98 -39.70 -17.82 7.16
C THR A 98 -38.72 -17.49 6.04
N GLU A 99 -38.88 -18.15 4.88
CA GLU A 99 -38.07 -17.88 3.69
C GLU A 99 -38.63 -16.68 2.90
N LYS A 100 -37.73 -15.76 2.53
CA LYS A 100 -38.00 -14.60 1.69
C LYS A 100 -37.09 -14.62 0.46
N THR A 101 -37.52 -13.95 -0.61
CA THR A 101 -36.76 -13.83 -1.86
C THR A 101 -36.56 -12.36 -2.21
N VAL A 102 -35.33 -12.02 -2.57
CA VAL A 102 -34.96 -10.74 -3.18
C VAL A 102 -34.73 -10.97 -4.67
N SER A 103 -35.28 -10.11 -5.52
CA SER A 103 -35.19 -10.25 -6.98
C SER A 103 -34.79 -8.93 -7.64
N MET A 104 -33.85 -9.01 -8.58
CA MET A 104 -33.36 -7.90 -9.40
C MET A 104 -33.64 -8.18 -10.87
N LYS A 105 -34.14 -7.17 -11.59
CA LYS A 105 -34.35 -7.26 -13.05
C LYS A 105 -33.00 -7.23 -13.77
N ALA A 106 -32.95 -7.78 -14.98
CA ALA A 106 -31.75 -7.69 -15.81
C ALA A 106 -31.41 -6.21 -16.11
N ILE A 107 -30.12 -5.87 -16.08
CA ILE A 107 -29.63 -4.56 -16.50
C ILE A 107 -29.29 -4.65 -17.99
N PRO A 108 -29.93 -3.85 -18.87
CA PRO A 108 -29.71 -3.93 -20.30
C PRO A 108 -28.25 -3.69 -20.71
N ARG A 109 -27.88 -4.21 -21.89
CA ARG A 109 -26.67 -3.78 -22.59
C ARG A 109 -26.78 -2.30 -22.94
N ASN A 110 -25.66 -1.58 -23.00
CA ASN A 110 -25.57 -0.16 -23.30
C ASN A 110 -26.21 0.77 -22.26
N THR A 111 -26.41 0.30 -21.03
CA THR A 111 -26.84 1.16 -19.92
C THR A 111 -25.71 2.15 -19.58
N LEU A 112 -26.05 3.44 -19.47
CA LEU A 112 -25.11 4.51 -19.13
C LEU A 112 -24.57 4.36 -17.71
N ILE A 113 -23.28 4.61 -17.53
CA ILE A 113 -22.66 4.77 -16.22
C ILE A 113 -22.30 6.25 -16.07
N ASP A 114 -22.98 6.93 -15.15
CA ASP A 114 -22.95 8.40 -15.02
C ASP A 114 -21.73 8.86 -14.20
N TRP A 115 -20.53 8.71 -14.77
CA TRP A 115 -19.27 9.06 -14.11
C TRP A 115 -19.16 10.54 -13.74
N GLU A 116 -19.76 11.44 -14.51
CA GLU A 116 -19.68 12.89 -14.31
C GLU A 116 -20.32 13.34 -13.00
N HIS A 117 -21.33 12.61 -12.52
CA HIS A 117 -22.04 12.91 -11.28
C HIS A 117 -21.56 12.04 -10.10
N MET A 118 -20.51 11.23 -10.28
CA MET A 118 -19.90 10.50 -9.17
C MET A 118 -18.82 11.37 -8.51
N HIS A 119 -18.81 11.38 -7.18
CA HIS A 119 -17.85 12.15 -6.38
C HIS A 119 -16.93 11.24 -5.57
N ASP A 120 -15.76 11.74 -5.19
CA ASP A 120 -14.80 10.98 -4.40
C ASP A 120 -15.32 10.66 -2.99
N THR A 121 -16.10 11.56 -2.41
CA THR A 121 -16.73 11.39 -1.10
C THR A 121 -18.19 11.87 -1.12
N TYR A 122 -19.01 11.30 -0.23
CA TYR A 122 -20.41 11.67 -0.05
C TYR A 122 -20.68 11.96 1.43
N SER A 123 -21.35 13.07 1.73
CA SER A 123 -21.72 13.43 3.10
C SER A 123 -23.01 12.72 3.50
N CYS A 124 -23.10 12.23 4.74
CA CYS A 124 -24.28 11.54 5.25
C CYS A 124 -25.39 12.48 5.76
N ASN A 125 -25.21 13.81 5.65
CA ASN A 125 -26.04 14.82 6.29
C ASN A 125 -26.82 15.70 5.32
N ASP A 126 -27.01 15.29 4.08
CA ASP A 126 -27.70 16.14 3.13
C ASP A 126 -29.23 16.01 3.24
N GLU A 127 -29.88 17.17 3.35
CA GLU A 127 -31.31 17.40 3.14
C GLU A 127 -31.74 17.10 1.67
N HIS A 128 -30.77 16.65 0.86
CA HIS A 128 -30.79 16.31 -0.56
C HIS A 128 -30.67 14.80 -0.86
N ALA A 129 -30.88 13.93 0.14
CA ALA A 129 -30.95 12.48 -0.10
C ALA A 129 -31.88 12.20 -1.28
N HIS A 130 -31.37 11.55 -2.34
CA HIS A 130 -32.00 11.26 -3.65
C HIS A 130 -31.65 12.18 -4.84
N ASP A 131 -30.66 13.06 -4.73
CA ASP A 131 -30.17 13.81 -5.88
C ASP A 131 -29.41 12.93 -6.90
N ARG A 132 -29.19 13.49 -8.10
CA ARG A 132 -28.57 12.78 -9.23
C ARG A 132 -27.18 12.16 -8.89
N PRO A 133 -26.29 12.81 -8.12
CA PRO A 133 -25.01 12.23 -7.71
C PRO A 133 -25.13 10.95 -6.87
N ASP A 134 -26.06 10.92 -5.93
CA ASP A 134 -26.32 9.77 -5.05
C ASP A 134 -26.81 8.57 -5.84
N THR A 135 -27.73 8.82 -6.77
CA THR A 135 -28.28 7.77 -7.64
C THR A 135 -27.23 7.21 -8.61
N ALA A 136 -26.30 8.05 -9.07
CA ALA A 136 -25.22 7.62 -9.97
C ALA A 136 -24.32 6.58 -9.29
N VAL A 137 -23.77 6.88 -8.11
CA VAL A 137 -22.91 5.93 -7.38
C VAL A 137 -23.67 4.68 -6.95
N ALA A 138 -24.93 4.81 -6.52
CA ALA A 138 -25.76 3.68 -6.13
C ALA A 138 -26.02 2.71 -7.30
N ASN A 139 -26.29 3.23 -8.50
CA ASN A 139 -26.45 2.40 -9.70
C ASN A 139 -25.20 1.59 -10.02
N LEU A 140 -24.01 2.20 -9.91
CA LEU A 140 -22.75 1.47 -10.11
C LEU A 140 -22.59 0.34 -9.07
N MET A 141 -22.88 0.61 -7.80
CA MET A 141 -22.85 -0.39 -6.73
C MET A 141 -23.80 -1.56 -7.02
N LEU A 142 -25.02 -1.28 -7.48
CA LEU A 142 -25.98 -2.31 -7.91
C LEU A 142 -25.44 -3.12 -9.10
N PHE A 143 -24.84 -2.47 -10.10
CA PHE A 143 -24.33 -3.17 -11.29
C PHE A 143 -23.23 -4.16 -10.90
N CYS A 144 -22.27 -3.71 -10.09
CA CYS A 144 -21.21 -4.54 -9.54
C CYS A 144 -21.78 -5.68 -8.70
N GLY A 145 -22.66 -5.39 -7.74
CA GLY A 145 -23.27 -6.38 -6.85
C GLY A 145 -24.08 -7.45 -7.60
N GLN A 146 -24.98 -7.04 -8.49
CA GLN A 146 -25.76 -7.96 -9.33
C GLN A 146 -24.86 -8.81 -10.24
N GLY A 147 -23.81 -8.19 -10.79
CA GLY A 147 -22.83 -8.84 -11.64
C GLY A 147 -22.04 -9.98 -10.99
N VAL A 148 -21.78 -9.87 -9.68
CA VAL A 148 -21.12 -10.93 -8.89
C VAL A 148 -22.10 -11.87 -8.18
N LYS A 149 -23.41 -11.72 -8.45
CA LYS A 149 -24.50 -12.49 -7.83
C LYS A 149 -24.52 -12.30 -6.31
N MET A 150 -24.52 -11.04 -5.87
CA MET A 150 -24.58 -10.65 -4.46
C MET A 150 -25.84 -11.21 -3.79
N GLY A 151 -25.65 -11.91 -2.67
CA GLY A 151 -26.75 -12.33 -1.81
C GLY A 151 -27.18 -11.20 -0.90
N TYR A 152 -28.11 -10.35 -1.34
CA TYR A 152 -28.61 -9.22 -0.55
C TYR A 152 -29.53 -9.66 0.60
N GLY A 153 -29.34 -9.07 1.79
CA GLY A 153 -30.14 -9.32 2.98
C GLY A 153 -29.65 -8.52 4.19
N ALA A 154 -29.82 -9.07 5.41
CA ALA A 154 -29.27 -8.47 6.63
C ALA A 154 -27.74 -8.35 6.62
N SER A 155 -27.09 -9.22 5.83
CA SER A 155 -25.71 -9.08 5.37
C SER A 155 -25.69 -9.32 3.86
N SER A 156 -24.75 -8.68 3.16
CA SER A 156 -24.59 -8.79 1.70
C SER A 156 -23.24 -9.44 1.37
N GLY A 157 -23.26 -10.62 0.76
CA GLY A 157 -22.05 -11.39 0.46
C GLY A 157 -21.97 -11.91 -0.98
N ALA A 158 -20.75 -11.92 -1.54
CA ALA A 158 -20.43 -12.49 -2.84
C ALA A 158 -19.00 -13.05 -2.85
N SER A 159 -18.69 -13.94 -3.81
CA SER A 159 -17.29 -14.36 -4.03
C SER A 159 -16.55 -13.31 -4.84
N THR A 160 -15.47 -12.76 -4.27
CA THR A 160 -14.64 -11.74 -4.91
C THR A 160 -14.02 -12.21 -6.22
N SER A 161 -13.74 -13.52 -6.35
CA SER A 161 -13.21 -14.11 -7.60
C SER A 161 -14.10 -13.88 -8.83
N ARG A 162 -15.41 -13.62 -8.64
CA ARG A 162 -16.35 -13.28 -9.73
C ARG A 162 -16.14 -11.87 -10.29
N ALA A 163 -15.40 -11.00 -9.59
CA ALA A 163 -15.07 -9.66 -10.07
C ALA A 163 -14.36 -9.73 -11.44
N ARG A 164 -13.48 -10.72 -11.64
CA ARG A 164 -12.82 -10.98 -12.93
C ARG A 164 -13.85 -11.13 -14.06
N ASP A 165 -14.81 -12.03 -13.88
CA ASP A 165 -15.81 -12.31 -14.90
C ASP A 165 -16.73 -11.12 -15.13
N PHE A 166 -17.01 -10.34 -14.08
CA PHE A 166 -17.77 -9.11 -14.22
C PHE A 166 -17.07 -8.09 -15.12
N PHE A 167 -15.82 -7.75 -14.78
CA PHE A 167 -15.06 -6.72 -15.47
C PHE A 167 -14.85 -7.09 -16.94
N VAL A 168 -14.52 -8.35 -17.21
CA VAL A 168 -14.30 -8.83 -18.58
C VAL A 168 -15.61 -8.92 -19.36
N ASN A 169 -16.64 -9.58 -18.83
CA ASN A 169 -17.82 -9.93 -19.64
C ASN A 169 -18.82 -8.77 -19.76
N TYR A 170 -18.99 -7.96 -18.73
CA TYR A 170 -20.03 -6.90 -18.71
C TYR A 170 -19.44 -5.52 -18.92
N PHE A 171 -18.22 -5.26 -18.43
CA PHE A 171 -17.57 -3.95 -18.57
C PHE A 171 -16.53 -3.91 -19.71
N GLY A 172 -16.13 -5.07 -20.23
CA GLY A 172 -15.22 -5.19 -21.38
C GLY A 172 -13.80 -4.73 -21.06
N TYR A 173 -13.30 -5.05 -19.87
CA TYR A 173 -11.87 -5.00 -19.55
C TYR A 173 -11.12 -6.14 -20.27
N ASN A 174 -9.80 -6.04 -20.30
CA ASN A 174 -8.94 -7.04 -20.93
C ASN A 174 -9.13 -8.41 -20.30
N ALA A 175 -9.19 -9.37 -21.20
CA ALA A 175 -9.38 -10.78 -20.95
C ALA A 175 -8.21 -11.42 -20.16
N SER A 176 -7.01 -10.79 -20.18
CA SER A 176 -5.83 -11.14 -19.38
C SER A 176 -6.04 -11.07 -17.87
N ALA A 177 -7.07 -10.35 -17.41
CA ALA A 177 -7.39 -10.23 -15.99
C ALA A 177 -7.66 -11.60 -15.35
N PHE A 178 -7.14 -11.79 -14.13
CA PHE A 178 -7.21 -13.07 -13.43
C PHE A 178 -7.30 -12.91 -11.91
N TRP A 179 -7.90 -13.91 -11.25
CA TRP A 179 -7.88 -14.01 -9.79
C TRP A 179 -6.73 -14.91 -9.34
N GLY A 180 -5.73 -14.33 -8.67
CA GLY A 180 -4.62 -15.05 -8.06
C GLY A 180 -4.91 -15.39 -6.59
N GLY A 181 -4.59 -16.60 -6.15
CA GLY A 181 -4.66 -16.97 -4.74
C GLY A 181 -3.29 -16.90 -4.08
N ARG A 182 -3.18 -16.19 -2.95
CA ARG A 182 -1.92 -15.93 -2.23
C ARG A 182 -1.08 -17.18 -2.00
N GLY A 183 -1.71 -18.29 -1.61
CA GLY A 183 -1.02 -19.55 -1.30
C GLY A 183 -0.37 -20.25 -2.49
N SER A 184 -0.48 -19.71 -3.72
CA SER A 184 0.18 -20.27 -4.91
C SER A 184 1.55 -19.64 -5.20
N TYR A 185 2.00 -18.68 -4.39
CA TYR A 185 3.17 -17.83 -4.64
C TYR A 185 4.07 -17.76 -3.40
N SER A 186 5.37 -17.47 -3.58
CA SER A 186 6.25 -17.12 -2.47
C SER A 186 5.87 -15.76 -1.87
N ILE A 187 6.45 -15.38 -0.73
CA ILE A 187 6.29 -14.03 -0.15
C ILE A 187 6.76 -12.99 -1.17
N ASP A 188 7.92 -13.21 -1.77
CA ASP A 188 8.51 -12.28 -2.73
C ASP A 188 7.70 -12.21 -4.03
N ASP A 189 7.34 -13.34 -4.64
CA ASP A 189 6.57 -13.33 -5.89
C ASP A 189 5.21 -12.65 -5.71
N TRP A 190 4.51 -12.94 -4.60
CA TRP A 190 3.22 -12.31 -4.33
C TRP A 190 3.37 -10.80 -4.11
N PHE A 191 4.38 -10.41 -3.34
CA PHE A 191 4.68 -9.01 -3.07
C PHE A 191 5.04 -8.26 -4.36
N ASP A 192 5.94 -8.82 -5.16
CA ASP A 192 6.41 -8.22 -6.42
C ASP A 192 5.27 -8.12 -7.43
N MET A 193 4.42 -9.14 -7.56
CA MET A 193 3.22 -9.06 -8.41
C MET A 193 2.27 -7.93 -8.00
N LEU A 194 2.06 -7.72 -6.70
CA LEU A 194 1.23 -6.62 -6.20
C LEU A 194 1.92 -5.28 -6.44
N TYR A 195 3.21 -5.20 -6.14
CA TYR A 195 4.02 -4.00 -6.34
C TYR A 195 4.01 -3.58 -7.80
N ASP A 196 4.22 -4.50 -8.73
CA ASP A 196 4.29 -4.21 -10.17
C ASP A 196 2.97 -3.65 -10.71
N GLU A 197 1.81 -4.15 -10.25
CA GLU A 197 0.50 -3.57 -10.59
C GLU A 197 0.42 -2.12 -10.10
N ILE A 198 0.72 -1.89 -8.82
CA ILE A 198 0.59 -0.58 -8.18
C ILE A 198 1.59 0.42 -8.78
N ALA A 199 2.84 0.02 -8.99
CA ALA A 199 3.89 0.83 -9.61
C ALA A 199 3.60 1.17 -11.07
N ALA A 200 2.83 0.34 -11.77
CA ALA A 200 2.31 0.62 -13.11
C ALA A 200 1.01 1.45 -13.10
N GLY A 201 0.52 1.89 -11.92
CA GLY A 201 -0.67 2.71 -11.76
C GLY A 201 -1.98 1.93 -11.82
N TYR A 202 -1.97 0.63 -11.52
CA TYR A 202 -3.15 -0.23 -11.54
C TYR A 202 -3.57 -0.63 -10.11
N PRO A 203 -4.68 -0.09 -9.57
CA PRO A 203 -5.18 -0.52 -8.26
C PRO A 203 -5.64 -1.98 -8.28
N VAL A 204 -5.33 -2.71 -7.21
CA VAL A 204 -5.55 -4.15 -7.10
C VAL A 204 -6.75 -4.42 -6.20
N LEU A 205 -7.79 -5.05 -6.75
CA LEU A 205 -8.89 -5.53 -5.95
C LEU A 205 -8.44 -6.77 -5.16
N TYR A 206 -8.55 -6.72 -3.84
CA TYR A 206 -8.02 -7.73 -2.92
C TYR A 206 -9.10 -8.26 -1.99
N ALA A 207 -8.93 -9.49 -1.50
CA ALA A 207 -9.76 -10.06 -0.45
C ALA A 207 -8.96 -10.95 0.49
N GLY A 208 -9.45 -11.09 1.71
CA GLY A 208 -8.90 -11.99 2.72
C GLY A 208 -9.97 -12.42 3.73
N HIS A 209 -9.63 -13.40 4.54
CA HIS A 209 -10.46 -13.93 5.61
C HIS A 209 -9.76 -13.79 6.95
N SER A 210 -10.55 -13.50 7.98
CA SER A 210 -10.20 -13.71 9.37
C SER A 210 -11.03 -14.88 9.93
N SER A 211 -10.89 -15.22 11.21
CA SER A 211 -11.70 -16.29 11.81
C SER A 211 -13.20 -15.97 11.85
N GLY A 212 -13.57 -14.69 11.86
CA GLY A 212 -14.95 -14.20 11.95
C GLY A 212 -15.62 -13.84 10.61
N GLY A 213 -14.90 -13.85 9.48
CA GLY A 213 -15.50 -13.51 8.19
C GLY A 213 -14.49 -13.15 7.10
N GLY A 214 -14.98 -13.03 5.86
CA GLY A 214 -14.20 -12.55 4.72
C GLY A 214 -14.55 -11.10 4.37
N HIS A 215 -13.58 -10.35 3.84
CA HIS A 215 -13.77 -8.97 3.40
C HIS A 215 -13.03 -8.71 2.08
N ALA A 216 -13.51 -7.73 1.32
CA ALA A 216 -12.91 -7.29 0.06
C ALA A 216 -12.66 -5.78 0.11
N PHE A 217 -11.51 -5.37 -0.43
CA PHE A 217 -10.97 -4.01 -0.37
C PHE A 217 -10.05 -3.77 -1.56
N VAL A 218 -9.47 -2.58 -1.66
CA VAL A 218 -8.56 -2.20 -2.76
C VAL A 218 -7.19 -1.89 -2.20
N LEU A 219 -6.14 -2.46 -2.79
CA LEU A 219 -4.78 -1.98 -2.63
C LEU A 219 -4.52 -0.93 -3.70
N ASP A 220 -4.07 0.25 -3.30
CA ASP A 220 -3.96 1.39 -4.20
C ASP A 220 -2.76 2.29 -3.90
N GLY A 221 -1.74 1.79 -3.22
CA GLY A 221 -0.51 2.52 -2.98
C GLY A 221 0.55 1.62 -2.36
N PHE A 222 1.80 2.08 -2.37
CA PHE A 222 2.91 1.40 -1.72
C PHE A 222 3.78 2.41 -0.97
N ASP A 223 4.07 2.17 0.31
CA ASP A 223 4.75 3.16 1.16
C ASP A 223 6.24 3.31 0.82
N GLY A 224 6.74 2.44 -0.06
CA GLY A 224 8.14 2.38 -0.42
C GLY A 224 8.93 1.37 0.39
N GLU A 225 8.39 0.75 1.44
CA GLU A 225 9.09 -0.24 2.25
C GLU A 225 8.43 -1.62 2.16
N ASN A 226 7.37 -1.85 2.92
CA ASN A 226 6.68 -3.14 2.97
C ASN A 226 5.17 -3.02 3.20
N LEU A 227 4.62 -1.80 3.22
CA LEU A 227 3.21 -1.55 3.47
C LEU A 227 2.50 -1.15 2.17
N PHE A 228 1.36 -1.78 1.92
CA PHE A 228 0.44 -1.35 0.88
C PHE A 228 -0.62 -0.46 1.49
N HIS A 229 -1.02 0.59 0.77
CA HIS A 229 -2.20 1.35 1.16
C HIS A 229 -3.44 0.50 0.90
N VAL A 230 -4.36 0.46 1.87
CA VAL A 230 -5.61 -0.29 1.81
C VAL A 230 -6.77 0.68 1.92
N ASN A 231 -7.63 0.67 0.90
CA ASN A 231 -8.95 1.26 0.95
C ASN A 231 -9.99 0.19 1.31
N TRP A 232 -10.48 0.22 2.56
CA TRP A 232 -11.37 -0.81 3.11
C TRP A 232 -12.82 -0.76 2.61
N GLY A 233 -13.21 0.32 1.93
CA GLY A 233 -14.60 0.55 1.52
C GLY A 233 -15.53 0.92 2.68
N TRP A 234 -15.00 1.59 3.72
CA TRP A 234 -15.73 2.04 4.91
C TRP A 234 -15.81 3.57 5.02
N GLY A 235 -15.91 4.27 3.89
CA GLY A 235 -16.00 5.73 3.89
C GLY A 235 -14.70 6.43 4.31
N GLY A 236 -13.55 5.77 4.15
CA GLY A 236 -12.24 6.22 4.65
C GLY A 236 -11.90 5.74 6.05
N GLY A 237 -12.83 5.11 6.77
CA GLY A 237 -12.56 4.47 8.06
C GLY A 237 -11.49 3.39 7.94
N SER A 238 -10.49 3.43 8.82
CA SER A 238 -9.34 2.51 8.90
C SER A 238 -8.44 2.45 7.66
N ASN A 239 -8.67 3.26 6.61
CA ASN A 239 -7.76 3.32 5.47
C ASN A 239 -6.35 3.68 5.94
N GLY A 240 -5.33 3.10 5.32
CA GLY A 240 -3.95 3.31 5.73
C GLY A 240 -3.00 2.27 5.17
N TRP A 241 -1.80 2.25 5.74
CA TRP A 241 -0.68 1.44 5.27
C TRP A 241 -0.57 0.14 6.08
N PHE A 242 -0.67 -1.01 5.42
CA PHE A 242 -0.71 -2.32 6.07
C PHE A 242 0.27 -3.32 5.45
N LEU A 243 0.80 -4.22 6.30
CA LEU A 243 1.47 -5.42 5.83
C LEU A 243 0.44 -6.32 5.14
N VAL A 244 0.67 -6.67 3.88
CA VAL A 244 -0.29 -7.47 3.11
C VAL A 244 -0.47 -8.89 3.67
N SER A 245 0.52 -9.40 4.41
CA SER A 245 0.42 -10.70 5.09
C SER A 245 -0.56 -10.69 6.25
N ILE A 246 -0.75 -9.55 6.93
CA ILE A 246 -1.56 -9.41 8.14
C ILE A 246 -2.37 -8.10 8.04
N LEU A 247 -3.45 -8.18 7.27
CA LEU A 247 -4.35 -7.07 7.00
C LEU A 247 -5.33 -6.89 8.17
N ASN A 248 -4.87 -6.28 9.25
CA ASN A 248 -5.67 -6.04 10.46
C ASN A 248 -6.00 -4.54 10.60
N PRO A 249 -7.26 -4.12 10.42
CA PRO A 249 -7.65 -2.71 10.55
C PRO A 249 -7.61 -2.18 11.99
N GLY A 250 -7.46 -3.05 13.01
CA GLY A 250 -7.50 -2.70 14.43
C GLY A 250 -8.88 -2.26 14.94
N ASP A 251 -9.78 -1.87 14.03
CA ASP A 251 -11.16 -1.51 14.26
C ASP A 251 -12.07 -2.29 13.29
N ASN A 252 -12.97 -3.10 13.86
CA ASN A 252 -13.94 -3.91 13.14
C ASN A 252 -15.36 -3.32 13.18
N SER A 253 -15.51 -2.01 13.42
CA SER A 253 -16.81 -1.32 13.39
C SER A 253 -17.32 -1.03 11.97
N GLY A 254 -16.48 -1.24 10.95
CA GLY A 254 -16.83 -1.08 9.55
C GLY A 254 -17.97 -2.00 9.10
N MET A 255 -18.76 -1.54 8.11
CA MET A 255 -19.86 -2.35 7.58
C MET A 255 -19.33 -3.61 6.88
N GLY A 256 -19.78 -4.78 7.32
CA GLY A 256 -19.28 -6.07 6.80
C GLY A 256 -17.88 -6.45 7.32
N ALA A 257 -17.36 -5.72 8.31
CA ALA A 257 -16.12 -6.12 8.98
C ALA A 257 -16.31 -7.45 9.74
N SER A 258 -15.20 -8.11 10.02
CA SER A 258 -15.17 -9.36 10.75
C SER A 258 -15.61 -9.23 12.21
N SER A 259 -16.19 -10.28 12.76
CA SER A 259 -16.47 -10.41 14.19
C SER A 259 -15.23 -10.72 15.04
N SER A 260 -14.08 -11.04 14.43
CA SER A 260 -12.84 -11.40 15.12
C SER A 260 -11.71 -10.39 14.88
N SER A 261 -10.85 -10.20 15.89
CA SER A 261 -9.80 -9.17 15.87
C SER A 261 -8.48 -9.60 15.20
N ASP A 262 -8.39 -10.83 14.69
CA ASP A 262 -7.18 -11.47 14.15
C ASP A 262 -6.79 -11.03 12.72
N GLY A 263 -7.59 -10.17 12.08
CA GLY A 263 -7.28 -9.59 10.77
C GLY A 263 -7.43 -10.55 9.57
N TYR A 264 -7.39 -10.00 8.35
CA TYR A 264 -7.67 -10.72 7.10
C TYR A 264 -6.41 -11.36 6.50
N SER A 265 -5.79 -12.28 7.23
CA SER A 265 -4.53 -12.95 6.84
C SER A 265 -4.73 -14.28 6.11
N MET A 266 -5.92 -14.87 6.16
CA MET A 266 -6.24 -16.19 5.57
C MET A 266 -6.93 -16.08 4.21
N SER A 267 -6.87 -17.15 3.41
CA SER A 267 -7.59 -17.29 2.11
C SER A 267 -7.48 -16.06 1.19
N GLN A 268 -6.32 -15.41 1.20
CA GLN A 268 -6.12 -14.17 0.48
C GLN A 268 -6.09 -14.38 -1.03
N GLY A 269 -6.57 -13.39 -1.76
CA GLY A 269 -6.49 -13.36 -3.22
C GLY A 269 -6.66 -11.96 -3.78
N ALA A 270 -6.23 -11.80 -5.03
CA ALA A 270 -6.17 -10.51 -5.71
C ALA A 270 -6.55 -10.65 -7.19
N LEU A 271 -7.16 -9.60 -7.73
CA LEU A 271 -7.44 -9.45 -9.15
C LEU A 271 -6.27 -8.71 -9.82
N PHE A 272 -5.48 -9.44 -10.59
CA PHE A 272 -4.35 -8.92 -11.35
C PHE A 272 -4.72 -8.69 -12.82
N SER A 273 -3.89 -7.94 -13.54
CA SER A 273 -3.98 -7.68 -14.97
C SER A 273 -5.32 -7.07 -15.40
N LEU A 274 -5.95 -6.27 -14.53
CA LEU A 274 -7.18 -5.56 -14.82
C LEU A 274 -6.87 -4.33 -15.68
N ARG A 275 -6.82 -4.54 -17.00
CA ARG A 275 -6.46 -3.51 -17.99
C ARG A 275 -7.69 -3.03 -18.76
N ARG A 276 -7.80 -1.74 -19.08
CA ARG A 276 -8.77 -1.27 -20.09
C ARG A 276 -8.32 -1.79 -21.47
N PRO A 277 -9.21 -1.83 -22.48
CA PRO A 277 -8.83 -2.29 -23.82
C PRO A 277 -7.68 -1.52 -24.48
N SER A 278 -7.47 -0.26 -24.10
CA SER A 278 -6.40 0.62 -24.58
C SER A 278 -5.07 0.42 -23.88
N ASP A 279 -5.07 -0.16 -22.68
CA ASP A 279 -3.85 -0.31 -21.88
C ASP A 279 -3.03 -1.51 -22.41
N PRO A 280 -1.70 -1.53 -22.19
CA PRO A 280 -0.85 -2.65 -22.57
C PRO A 280 -1.44 -3.98 -22.07
N LYS A 281 -1.49 -4.96 -22.96
CA LYS A 281 -2.07 -6.27 -22.63
C LYS A 281 -1.03 -7.11 -21.92
N ASP A 282 -1.38 -7.57 -20.72
CA ASP A 282 -0.62 -8.65 -20.08
C ASP A 282 -0.86 -9.96 -20.84
N GLU A 283 0.16 -10.81 -20.87
CA GLU A 283 0.11 -12.07 -21.58
C GLU A 283 -0.84 -13.08 -20.88
N PRO A 284 -1.77 -13.72 -21.62
CA PRO A 284 -2.73 -14.66 -21.03
C PRO A 284 -2.06 -15.96 -20.55
N TYR A 285 -2.66 -16.61 -19.55
CA TYR A 285 -2.17 -17.91 -19.05
C TYR A 285 -3.32 -18.81 -18.56
N LEU A 286 -3.04 -20.09 -18.31
CA LEU A 286 -4.04 -21.07 -17.90
C LEU A 286 -4.09 -21.23 -16.37
N SER A 287 -5.31 -21.43 -15.86
CA SER A 287 -5.50 -21.93 -14.48
C SER A 287 -5.18 -23.42 -14.45
N ILE A 288 -4.40 -23.87 -13.47
CA ILE A 288 -3.96 -25.27 -13.34
C ILE A 288 -4.59 -25.88 -12.07
N SER A 289 -5.23 -27.05 -12.18
CA SER A 289 -5.90 -27.76 -11.08
C SER A 289 -5.75 -29.28 -11.19
N ASP A 290 -6.27 -30.01 -10.21
CA ASP A 290 -6.39 -31.48 -10.20
C ASP A 290 -5.08 -32.20 -10.57
N VAL A 291 -3.98 -31.73 -9.98
CA VAL A 291 -2.67 -32.31 -10.23
C VAL A 291 -2.58 -33.64 -9.49
N SER A 292 -2.16 -34.70 -10.19
CA SER A 292 -1.93 -36.01 -9.60
C SER A 292 -0.67 -36.66 -10.16
N VAL A 293 -0.04 -37.51 -9.35
CA VAL A 293 1.13 -38.31 -9.73
C VAL A 293 0.72 -39.78 -9.77
N THR A 294 1.16 -40.52 -10.79
CA THR A 294 0.93 -41.97 -10.91
C THR A 294 2.11 -42.63 -11.61
N GLY A 295 2.96 -43.34 -10.86
CA GLY A 295 4.26 -43.80 -11.35
C GLY A 295 5.11 -42.62 -11.82
N THR A 296 5.69 -42.71 -13.01
CA THR A 296 6.51 -41.64 -13.62
C THR A 296 5.70 -40.51 -14.25
N ARG A 297 4.37 -40.49 -14.09
CA ARG A 297 3.47 -39.56 -14.81
C ARG A 297 2.87 -38.50 -13.91
N ILE A 298 2.93 -37.26 -14.38
CA ILE A 298 2.27 -36.10 -13.78
C ILE A 298 1.08 -35.73 -14.65
N LYS A 299 -0.11 -35.69 -14.05
CA LYS A 299 -1.37 -35.28 -14.69
C LYS A 299 -1.84 -33.96 -14.11
N ALA A 300 -2.37 -33.05 -14.93
CA ALA A 300 -2.96 -31.80 -14.48
C ALA A 300 -4.09 -31.34 -15.40
N THR A 301 -5.09 -30.67 -14.83
CA THR A 301 -6.18 -30.00 -15.56
C THR A 301 -5.78 -28.55 -15.82
N PHE A 302 -5.81 -28.13 -17.07
CA PHE A 302 -5.56 -26.76 -17.50
C PHE A 302 -6.87 -26.13 -17.97
N THR A 303 -7.25 -24.98 -17.42
CA THR A 303 -8.51 -24.30 -17.72
C THR A 303 -8.24 -22.91 -18.27
N ASN A 304 -8.78 -22.60 -19.44
CA ASN A 304 -8.70 -21.26 -20.01
C ASN A 304 -9.77 -20.38 -19.37
N LYS A 305 -9.35 -19.43 -18.52
CA LYS A 305 -10.22 -18.40 -17.95
C LYS A 305 -9.88 -17.00 -18.48
N THR A 306 -9.26 -16.93 -19.66
CA THR A 306 -8.73 -15.68 -20.21
C THR A 306 -9.78 -14.91 -21.02
N GLY A 307 -11.06 -15.30 -21.04
CA GLY A 307 -12.10 -14.55 -21.77
C GLY A 307 -12.00 -14.57 -23.30
N ALA A 308 -10.92 -15.09 -23.87
CA ALA A 308 -10.67 -15.20 -25.30
C ALA A 308 -10.19 -16.60 -25.69
N SER A 309 -10.29 -16.92 -26.99
CA SER A 309 -9.67 -18.14 -27.53
C SER A 309 -8.18 -17.90 -27.75
N ASN A 310 -7.34 -18.79 -27.22
CA ASN A 310 -5.89 -18.64 -27.23
C ASN A 310 -5.19 -19.98 -27.48
N THR A 311 -3.93 -19.91 -27.92
CA THR A 311 -3.04 -21.09 -28.02
C THR A 311 -2.03 -21.07 -26.89
N PHE A 312 -1.96 -22.15 -26.13
CA PHE A 312 -1.10 -22.26 -24.95
C PHE A 312 -0.11 -23.41 -25.08
N HIS A 313 1.04 -23.24 -24.44
CA HIS A 313 1.98 -24.32 -24.16
C HIS A 313 1.83 -24.74 -22.70
N THR A 314 1.81 -26.05 -22.47
CA THR A 314 1.80 -26.68 -21.15
C THR A 314 3.00 -27.60 -21.01
N GLY A 315 3.51 -27.78 -19.80
CA GLY A 315 4.72 -28.55 -19.54
C GLY A 315 4.94 -28.81 -18.06
N ILE A 316 6.02 -29.54 -17.75
CA ILE A 316 6.55 -29.64 -16.40
C ILE A 316 7.79 -28.76 -16.33
N VAL A 317 7.90 -27.92 -15.32
CA VAL A 317 9.07 -27.06 -15.10
C VAL A 317 9.78 -27.45 -13.82
N MET A 318 11.08 -27.13 -13.77
CA MET A 318 11.91 -27.18 -12.57
C MET A 318 12.50 -25.80 -12.28
N VAL A 319 12.98 -25.59 -11.06
CA VAL A 319 13.77 -24.39 -10.71
C VAL A 319 15.21 -24.61 -11.16
N GLY A 320 15.70 -23.77 -12.07
CA GLY A 320 17.11 -23.73 -12.49
C GLY A 320 18.02 -23.14 -11.42
N GLU A 321 19.34 -23.24 -11.62
CA GLU A 321 20.34 -22.73 -10.66
C GLU A 321 20.23 -21.21 -10.39
N ASP A 322 19.69 -20.46 -11.35
CA ASP A 322 19.44 -19.01 -11.27
C ASP A 322 18.06 -18.66 -10.69
N GLY A 323 17.25 -19.65 -10.32
CA GLY A 323 15.88 -19.49 -9.86
C GLY A 323 14.83 -19.43 -11.00
N SER A 324 15.24 -19.47 -12.27
CA SER A 324 14.30 -19.45 -13.40
C SER A 324 13.54 -20.76 -13.55
N LEU A 325 12.35 -20.70 -14.17
CA LEU A 325 11.57 -21.90 -14.47
C LEU A 325 12.01 -22.51 -15.80
N VAL A 326 12.66 -23.67 -15.73
CA VAL A 326 13.19 -24.41 -16.88
C VAL A 326 12.23 -25.55 -17.24
N LEU A 327 11.86 -25.66 -18.52
CA LEU A 327 11.03 -26.76 -19.00
C LEU A 327 11.78 -28.09 -18.93
N VAL A 328 11.14 -29.11 -18.36
CA VAL A 328 11.61 -30.49 -18.32
C VAL A 328 10.85 -31.33 -19.35
N GLY A 329 11.59 -32.00 -20.24
CA GLY A 329 11.02 -32.79 -21.31
C GLY A 329 10.31 -31.96 -22.37
N ASN A 330 9.18 -32.47 -22.88
CA ASN A 330 8.48 -31.86 -24.01
C ASN A 330 7.30 -30.99 -23.57
N ARG A 331 7.16 -29.82 -24.20
CA ARG A 331 5.93 -29.03 -24.12
C ARG A 331 4.80 -29.69 -24.92
N GLN A 332 3.57 -29.55 -24.44
CA GLN A 332 2.36 -29.86 -25.20
C GLN A 332 1.66 -28.56 -25.61
N THR A 333 1.06 -28.52 -26.80
CA THR A 333 0.34 -27.35 -27.30
C THR A 333 -1.16 -27.60 -27.23
N ILE A 334 -1.91 -26.60 -26.78
CA ILE A 334 -3.37 -26.56 -26.84
C ILE A 334 -3.76 -25.39 -27.71
N SER A 335 -4.22 -25.66 -28.94
CA SER A 335 -4.58 -24.64 -29.92
C SER A 335 -6.06 -24.27 -29.81
N GLY A 336 -6.36 -22.98 -29.95
CA GLY A 336 -7.73 -22.47 -30.04
C GLY A 336 -8.58 -22.75 -28.80
N MET A 337 -7.98 -22.89 -27.63
CA MET A 337 -8.68 -23.19 -26.38
C MET A 337 -9.63 -22.03 -26.05
N THR A 338 -10.93 -22.26 -26.02
CA THR A 338 -11.94 -21.20 -25.78
C THR A 338 -12.13 -20.94 -24.28
N ASN A 339 -12.67 -19.76 -23.94
CA ASN A 339 -12.91 -19.39 -22.54
C ASN A 339 -13.85 -20.39 -21.84
N GLY A 340 -13.52 -20.73 -20.59
CA GLY A 340 -14.26 -21.69 -19.77
C GLY A 340 -13.98 -23.16 -20.08
N THR A 341 -13.17 -23.48 -21.11
CA THR A 341 -12.84 -24.87 -21.42
C THR A 341 -11.66 -25.37 -20.60
N SER A 342 -11.68 -26.66 -20.29
CA SER A 342 -10.61 -27.36 -19.57
C SER A 342 -10.05 -28.51 -20.42
N GLN A 343 -8.75 -28.74 -20.31
CA GLN A 343 -8.02 -29.82 -20.96
C GLN A 343 -7.13 -30.50 -19.93
N VAL A 344 -7.21 -31.82 -19.87
CA VAL A 344 -6.35 -32.63 -19.00
C VAL A 344 -5.13 -33.05 -19.80
N LYS A 345 -3.93 -32.77 -19.27
CA LYS A 345 -2.67 -33.23 -19.86
C LYS A 345 -1.91 -34.14 -18.90
N THR A 346 -1.15 -35.06 -19.48
CA THR A 346 -0.28 -35.99 -18.76
C THR A 346 1.12 -35.92 -19.36
N PHE A 347 2.12 -35.87 -18.48
CA PHE A 347 3.54 -35.76 -18.80
C PHE A 347 4.28 -36.94 -18.17
N ASP A 348 5.07 -37.66 -18.96
CA ASP A 348 5.88 -38.79 -18.49
C ASP A 348 7.32 -38.33 -18.27
N MET A 349 7.82 -38.49 -17.05
CA MET A 349 9.12 -38.01 -16.63
C MET A 349 10.26 -39.01 -16.90
N ASN A 350 9.93 -40.21 -17.36
CA ASN A 350 10.94 -41.24 -17.62
C ASN A 350 11.95 -40.80 -18.70
N GLY A 351 13.25 -40.90 -18.40
CA GLY A 351 14.35 -40.47 -19.26
C GLY A 351 14.36 -38.97 -19.59
N LYS A 352 13.74 -38.12 -18.75
CA LYS A 352 13.71 -36.64 -18.94
C LYS A 352 14.64 -35.87 -18.02
N LEU A 353 15.17 -36.53 -17.00
CA LEU A 353 16.03 -35.98 -15.98
C LEU A 353 17.26 -36.88 -15.85
N GLN A 354 18.40 -36.30 -15.52
CA GLN A 354 19.60 -37.05 -15.15
C GLN A 354 19.50 -37.50 -13.69
N GLU A 355 20.42 -38.37 -13.24
CA GLU A 355 20.53 -38.76 -11.83
C GLU A 355 20.51 -37.53 -10.92
N GLY A 356 19.74 -37.60 -9.82
CA GLY A 356 19.59 -36.52 -8.86
C GLY A 356 18.15 -36.29 -8.39
N THR A 357 17.98 -35.28 -7.55
CA THR A 357 16.69 -34.90 -6.96
C THR A 357 16.26 -33.52 -7.45
N TYR A 358 15.03 -33.41 -7.95
CA TYR A 358 14.51 -32.21 -8.60
C TYR A 358 13.15 -31.81 -8.03
N ARG A 359 12.89 -30.50 -8.00
CA ARG A 359 11.56 -29.94 -7.67
C ARG A 359 10.82 -29.59 -8.94
N LEU A 360 9.65 -30.19 -9.14
CA LEU A 360 8.87 -30.06 -10.35
C LEU A 360 7.49 -29.43 -10.10
N SER A 361 6.97 -28.74 -11.11
CA SER A 361 5.59 -28.25 -11.12
C SER A 361 5.00 -28.26 -12.53
N PRO A 362 3.71 -28.60 -12.70
CA PRO A 362 3.02 -28.32 -13.95
C PRO A 362 2.97 -26.82 -14.21
N ALA A 363 3.20 -26.41 -15.44
CA ALA A 363 3.22 -25.01 -15.83
C ALA A 363 2.51 -24.77 -17.16
N SER A 364 2.13 -23.51 -17.39
CA SER A 364 1.60 -23.06 -18.67
C SER A 364 2.15 -21.69 -19.07
N LYS A 365 2.07 -21.40 -20.37
CA LYS A 365 2.29 -20.07 -20.94
C LYS A 365 1.50 -19.89 -22.23
N ALA A 366 1.18 -18.67 -22.61
CA ALA A 366 0.73 -18.37 -23.96
C ALA A 366 1.82 -18.77 -24.98
N SER A 367 1.42 -19.22 -26.16
CA SER A 367 2.36 -19.68 -27.19
C SER A 367 3.38 -18.64 -27.66
N ARG A 368 3.04 -17.35 -27.54
CA ARG A 368 3.91 -16.22 -27.89
C ARG A 368 4.75 -15.70 -26.70
N ASN A 369 4.52 -16.23 -25.50
CA ASN A 369 5.22 -15.82 -24.30
C ASN A 369 6.47 -16.68 -24.09
N GLU A 370 7.49 -16.10 -23.46
CA GLU A 370 8.72 -16.79 -23.10
C GLU A 370 8.65 -17.38 -21.68
N VAL A 371 7.96 -16.71 -20.75
CA VAL A 371 7.93 -17.03 -19.32
C VAL A 371 6.88 -18.11 -19.00
N TRP A 372 7.31 -19.13 -18.27
CA TRP A 372 6.42 -20.16 -17.72
C TRP A 372 5.77 -19.71 -16.41
N ARG A 373 4.51 -20.08 -16.18
CA ARG A 373 3.86 -19.95 -14.88
C ARG A 373 3.56 -21.33 -14.29
N ALA A 374 4.25 -21.65 -13.20
CA ALA A 374 4.08 -22.89 -12.45
C ALA A 374 2.78 -22.90 -11.64
N ARG A 375 2.24 -24.10 -11.36
CA ARG A 375 1.09 -24.31 -10.48
C ARG A 375 1.44 -24.08 -9.02
N TYR A 376 2.62 -24.53 -8.63
CA TYR A 376 3.05 -24.54 -7.24
C TYR A 376 4.17 -23.52 -7.03
N ASN A 377 4.14 -22.89 -5.86
CA ASN A 377 5.36 -22.34 -5.28
C ASN A 377 6.25 -23.53 -4.88
N MET A 378 7.26 -23.83 -5.70
CA MET A 378 8.15 -24.98 -5.50
C MET A 378 9.10 -24.84 -4.28
N GLN A 379 8.94 -23.79 -3.46
CA GLN A 379 9.50 -23.72 -2.12
C GLN A 379 8.57 -24.34 -1.06
N SER A 380 7.24 -24.24 -1.21
CA SER A 380 6.27 -24.72 -0.22
C SER A 380 5.58 -26.03 -0.62
N GLN A 381 5.38 -26.26 -1.91
CA GLN A 381 4.79 -27.48 -2.44
C GLN A 381 5.38 -27.80 -3.81
N TYR A 382 5.78 -29.04 -4.05
CA TYR A 382 6.24 -29.46 -5.38
C TYR A 382 6.05 -30.96 -5.57
N ILE A 383 6.26 -31.40 -6.80
CA ILE A 383 6.44 -32.82 -7.10
C ILE A 383 7.94 -33.06 -7.04
N GLU A 384 8.39 -33.85 -6.07
CA GLU A 384 9.78 -34.28 -6.00
C GLU A 384 10.00 -35.39 -7.02
N ALA A 385 11.06 -35.27 -7.81
CA ALA A 385 11.52 -36.32 -8.69
C ALA A 385 12.89 -36.78 -8.24
N VAL A 386 13.00 -38.04 -7.83
CA VAL A 386 14.26 -38.70 -7.50
C VAL A 386 14.61 -39.62 -8.66
N VAL A 387 15.78 -39.38 -9.26
CA VAL A 387 16.31 -40.18 -10.37
C VAL A 387 17.54 -40.91 -9.90
N ASP A 388 17.53 -42.23 -9.97
CA ASP A 388 18.66 -43.07 -9.57
C ASP A 388 19.74 -43.17 -10.67
N GLU A 389 20.86 -43.83 -10.34
CA GLU A 389 21.99 -44.10 -11.23
C GLU A 389 21.60 -44.88 -12.52
N ASN A 390 20.47 -45.60 -12.49
CA ASN A 390 19.95 -46.35 -13.63
C ASN A 390 18.93 -45.54 -14.46
N GLY A 391 18.66 -44.29 -14.06
CA GLY A 391 17.68 -43.41 -14.69
C GLY A 391 16.23 -43.72 -14.33
N ALA A 392 15.97 -44.57 -13.33
CA ALA A 392 14.62 -44.82 -12.84
C ALA A 392 14.12 -43.60 -12.07
N VAL A 393 12.89 -43.17 -12.36
CA VAL A 393 12.28 -41.97 -11.78
C VAL A 393 11.22 -42.37 -10.77
N ASP A 394 11.38 -41.91 -9.53
CA ASP A 394 10.32 -41.92 -8.52
C ASP A 394 9.75 -40.52 -8.34
N LEU A 395 8.42 -40.41 -8.28
CA LEU A 395 7.71 -39.15 -8.16
C LEU A 395 6.77 -39.18 -6.96
N HIS A 396 6.86 -38.16 -6.11
CA HIS A 396 5.93 -38.00 -5.00
C HIS A 396 5.67 -36.52 -4.71
N PHE A 397 4.50 -36.23 -4.14
CA PHE A 397 4.21 -34.89 -3.66
C PHE A 397 5.06 -34.62 -2.42
N ASN A 398 5.83 -33.54 -2.45
CA ASN A 398 6.57 -33.07 -1.30
C ASN A 398 5.99 -31.72 -0.85
N THR A 399 5.68 -31.65 0.43
CA THR A 399 5.30 -30.43 1.13
C THR A 399 6.31 -30.32 2.28
N PRO A 400 7.51 -29.80 2.00
CA PRO A 400 8.59 -29.87 2.96
C PRO A 400 8.21 -29.18 4.27
N SER A 401 8.49 -29.87 5.39
CA SER A 401 8.32 -29.35 6.74
C SER A 401 9.44 -28.35 7.05
N TYR A 402 9.34 -27.12 6.53
CA TYR A 402 10.30 -26.06 6.84
C TYR A 402 9.86 -25.26 8.07
N THR A 403 9.71 -25.94 9.20
CA THR A 403 9.31 -25.33 10.47
C THR A 403 10.53 -25.06 11.35
N ASP A 404 11.46 -24.21 10.91
CA ASP A 404 12.44 -23.61 11.83
C ASP A 404 12.07 -22.14 12.05
N ILE A 405 10.85 -21.97 12.54
CA ILE A 405 10.35 -20.72 13.07
C ILE A 405 10.43 -20.81 14.60
N VAL A 406 10.89 -19.74 15.24
CA VAL A 406 11.02 -19.65 16.69
C VAL A 406 10.43 -18.33 17.18
N ILE A 407 10.11 -18.26 18.47
CA ILE A 407 9.66 -17.02 19.11
C ILE A 407 10.86 -16.31 19.72
N ASP A 408 11.13 -15.08 19.28
CA ASP A 408 12.15 -14.22 19.89
C ASP A 408 11.58 -13.54 21.15
N THR A 409 10.39 -12.96 21.06
CA THR A 409 9.76 -12.24 22.18
C THR A 409 8.24 -12.37 22.17
N ILE A 410 7.65 -12.44 23.36
CA ILE A 410 6.21 -12.31 23.59
C ILE A 410 5.98 -11.07 24.44
N THR A 411 5.14 -10.15 23.97
CA THR A 411 4.77 -8.93 24.69
C THR A 411 3.26 -8.83 24.84
N PHE A 412 2.83 -8.20 25.94
CA PHE A 412 1.43 -8.12 26.33
C PHE A 412 1.03 -6.64 26.48
N PRO A 413 0.62 -5.98 25.38
CA PRO A 413 0.19 -4.59 25.41
C PRO A 413 -1.21 -4.39 26.05
N GLY A 414 -1.98 -5.46 26.25
CA GLY A 414 -3.34 -5.43 26.83
C GLY A 414 -3.40 -5.16 28.35
N THR A 415 -4.62 -5.05 28.89
CA THR A 415 -4.87 -4.80 30.33
C THR A 415 -4.42 -5.90 31.27
N ARG A 416 -4.38 -7.14 30.77
CA ARG A 416 -4.29 -8.37 31.57
C ARG A 416 -5.44 -8.51 32.58
N ILE A 417 -6.60 -7.93 32.27
CA ILE A 417 -7.80 -7.97 33.13
C ILE A 417 -8.77 -9.04 32.63
N VAL A 418 -9.35 -9.76 33.59
CA VAL A 418 -10.41 -10.74 33.35
C VAL A 418 -11.62 -10.13 32.61
N ASN A 419 -12.27 -10.89 31.74
CA ASN A 419 -13.41 -10.49 30.91
C ASN A 419 -13.15 -9.37 29.90
N GLN A 420 -11.90 -8.98 29.69
CA GLN A 420 -11.49 -8.06 28.61
C GLN A 420 -10.66 -8.80 27.56
N GLN A 421 -10.82 -8.43 26.29
CA GLN A 421 -9.99 -9.01 25.23
C GLN A 421 -8.54 -8.58 25.42
N GLN A 422 -7.63 -9.55 25.40
CA GLN A 422 -6.20 -9.37 25.51
C GLN A 422 -5.56 -9.45 24.13
N GLU A 423 -4.59 -8.58 23.87
CA GLU A 423 -3.69 -8.69 22.73
C GLU A 423 -2.36 -9.29 23.21
N VAL A 424 -1.88 -10.29 22.49
CA VAL A 424 -0.59 -10.95 22.68
C VAL A 424 0.23 -10.75 21.42
N LYS A 425 1.29 -9.95 21.49
CA LYS A 425 2.19 -9.68 20.37
C LYS A 425 3.35 -10.65 20.42
N VAL A 426 3.60 -11.34 19.31
CA VAL A 426 4.63 -12.35 19.20
C VAL A 426 5.57 -11.99 18.06
N LYS A 427 6.85 -11.85 18.38
CA LYS A 427 7.90 -11.69 17.38
C LYS A 427 8.44 -13.06 17.03
N PHE A 428 8.17 -13.50 15.80
CA PHE A 428 8.72 -14.73 15.25
C PHE A 428 10.00 -14.42 14.48
N ARG A 429 10.96 -15.36 14.53
CA ARG A 429 12.16 -15.39 13.69
C ARG A 429 12.17 -16.66 12.88
N ASN A 430 12.53 -16.57 11.61
CA ASN A 430 12.67 -17.73 10.74
C ASN A 430 14.15 -18.04 10.47
N ASN A 431 14.60 -19.23 10.85
CA ASN A 431 15.95 -19.73 10.59
C ASN A 431 15.99 -20.76 9.47
N GLY A 432 14.82 -21.16 8.95
CA GLY A 432 14.65 -22.10 7.86
C GLY A 432 14.26 -21.42 6.54
N ALA A 433 13.79 -22.22 5.58
CA ALA A 433 13.24 -21.67 4.34
C ALA A 433 12.03 -20.75 4.62
N GLU A 434 11.61 -19.99 3.61
CA GLU A 434 10.45 -19.11 3.69
C GLU A 434 9.26 -19.76 4.42
N TYR A 435 8.71 -19.05 5.42
CA TYR A 435 7.58 -19.52 6.22
C TYR A 435 6.34 -18.71 5.89
N PHE A 436 5.27 -19.36 5.40
CA PHE A 436 3.97 -18.74 5.16
C PHE A 436 2.81 -19.65 5.59
N GLU A 437 2.71 -19.92 6.89
CA GLU A 437 1.70 -20.83 7.43
C GLU A 437 0.90 -20.27 8.59
N THR A 438 -0.21 -20.94 8.91
CA THR A 438 -1.10 -20.53 10.00
C THR A 438 -0.46 -20.94 11.32
N VAL A 439 -0.37 -20.01 12.25
CA VAL A 439 -0.01 -20.31 13.64
C VAL A 439 -1.27 -20.11 14.49
N TYR A 440 -1.54 -21.11 15.33
CA TYR A 440 -2.69 -21.24 16.20
C TYR A 440 -2.27 -20.90 17.62
N PHE A 441 -3.03 -20.02 18.27
CA PHE A 441 -2.77 -19.56 19.63
C PHE A 441 -3.74 -20.22 20.61
N PHE A 442 -3.19 -20.75 21.69
CA PHE A 442 -3.92 -21.37 22.79
C PHE A 442 -3.56 -20.68 24.09
N ALA A 443 -4.55 -20.46 24.96
CA ALA A 443 -4.35 -19.98 26.32
C ALA A 443 -5.16 -20.84 27.29
N SER A 444 -4.55 -21.31 28.38
CA SER A 444 -5.25 -22.11 29.39
C SER A 444 -4.60 -21.97 30.77
N LYS A 445 -5.41 -22.05 31.84
CA LYS A 445 -4.92 -22.15 33.22
C LYS A 445 -4.43 -23.56 33.57
N THR A 446 -4.82 -24.57 32.79
CA THR A 446 -4.33 -25.94 32.92
C THR A 446 -3.21 -26.19 31.89
N ASN A 447 -2.66 -27.40 31.84
CA ASN A 447 -1.70 -27.80 30.80
C ASN A 447 -2.40 -28.38 29.55
N GLU A 448 -3.71 -28.18 29.41
CA GLU A 448 -4.51 -28.73 28.31
C GLU A 448 -4.82 -27.65 27.26
N LYS A 449 -4.62 -27.99 25.97
CA LYS A 449 -4.98 -27.18 24.81
C LYS A 449 -6.33 -27.67 24.27
N VAL A 450 -7.42 -27.05 24.71
CA VAL A 450 -8.78 -27.51 24.37
C VAL A 450 -9.30 -26.86 23.09
N TYR A 451 -9.16 -25.54 22.97
CA TYR A 451 -9.61 -24.78 21.81
C TYR A 451 -8.59 -23.69 21.44
N THR A 452 -8.50 -23.40 20.15
CA THR A 452 -7.73 -22.26 19.65
C THR A 452 -8.46 -20.96 20.01
N GLU A 453 -7.76 -20.02 20.62
CA GLU A 453 -8.27 -18.69 20.97
C GLU A 453 -8.31 -17.75 19.77
N SER A 454 -7.22 -17.75 19.00
CA SER A 454 -7.10 -17.05 17.72
C SER A 454 -6.01 -17.66 16.86
N LYS A 455 -5.94 -17.24 15.60
CA LYS A 455 -4.96 -17.73 14.63
C LYS A 455 -4.63 -16.66 13.61
N SER A 456 -3.44 -16.72 13.04
CA SER A 456 -3.04 -15.82 11.96
C SER A 456 -2.06 -16.50 11.02
N LYS A 457 -2.01 -16.07 9.75
CA LYS A 457 -0.89 -16.41 8.87
C LYS A 457 0.35 -15.65 9.31
N VAL A 458 1.44 -16.37 9.49
CA VAL A 458 2.77 -15.82 9.78
C VAL A 458 3.59 -15.92 8.50
N ALA A 459 4.08 -14.77 8.02
CA ALA A 459 4.85 -14.66 6.78
C ALA A 459 6.25 -14.12 7.12
N VAL A 460 7.29 -14.94 7.00
CA VAL A 460 8.67 -14.57 7.36
C VAL A 460 9.67 -15.18 6.39
N ARG A 461 10.54 -14.36 5.81
CA ARG A 461 11.65 -14.84 4.98
C ARG A 461 12.75 -15.45 5.83
N TYR A 462 13.65 -16.21 5.21
CA TYR A 462 14.84 -16.72 5.88
C TYR A 462 15.65 -15.58 6.52
N GLY A 463 15.99 -15.75 7.80
CA GLY A 463 16.78 -14.80 8.59
C GLY A 463 16.02 -13.57 9.06
N GLU A 464 14.77 -13.37 8.64
CA GLU A 464 13.96 -12.22 9.04
C GLU A 464 13.12 -12.50 10.29
N THR A 465 12.53 -11.44 10.83
CA THR A 465 11.55 -11.50 11.91
C THR A 465 10.26 -10.80 11.54
N VAL A 466 9.14 -11.25 12.08
CA VAL A 466 7.84 -10.55 11.98
C VAL A 466 7.15 -10.50 13.33
N GLU A 467 6.49 -9.40 13.64
CA GLU A 467 5.59 -9.30 14.80
C GLU A 467 4.16 -9.57 14.37
N VAL A 468 3.45 -10.44 15.10
CA VAL A 468 2.04 -10.81 14.85
C VAL A 468 1.25 -10.72 16.14
N SER A 469 0.06 -10.11 16.07
CA SER A 469 -0.88 -10.03 17.19
C SER A 469 -1.85 -11.21 17.20
N TYR A 470 -2.02 -11.80 18.38
CA TYR A 470 -3.03 -12.79 18.72
C TYR A 470 -3.95 -12.24 19.81
N PHE A 471 -5.15 -12.81 19.90
CA PHE A 471 -6.18 -12.32 20.81
C PHE A 471 -6.83 -13.48 21.56
N PHE A 472 -7.21 -13.22 22.82
CA PHE A 472 -8.08 -14.10 23.60
C PHE A 472 -8.81 -13.31 24.68
N LYS A 473 -9.87 -13.87 25.27
CA LYS A 473 -10.65 -13.20 26.31
C LYS A 473 -10.73 -14.10 27.56
N PRO A 474 -9.85 -13.91 28.56
CA PRO A 474 -9.88 -14.71 29.78
C PRO A 474 -11.16 -14.48 30.58
N THR A 475 -11.72 -15.54 31.17
CA THR A 475 -12.93 -15.47 32.02
C THR A 475 -12.63 -15.58 33.52
N GLU A 476 -11.39 -15.93 33.87
CA GLU A 476 -10.90 -16.05 35.25
C GLU A 476 -9.55 -15.37 35.42
N THR A 477 -9.20 -15.01 36.67
CA THR A 477 -7.87 -14.55 37.06
C THR A 477 -6.89 -15.71 37.29
N GLY A 478 -5.59 -15.39 37.41
CA GLY A 478 -4.48 -16.31 37.61
C GLY A 478 -3.55 -16.41 36.40
N THR A 479 -2.53 -17.27 36.51
CA THR A 479 -1.57 -17.51 35.44
C THR A 479 -2.18 -18.37 34.32
N TYR A 480 -2.13 -17.87 33.10
CA TYR A 480 -2.42 -18.63 31.88
C TYR A 480 -1.11 -19.07 31.22
N ASN A 481 -1.05 -20.34 30.86
CA ASN A 481 -0.07 -20.89 29.94
C ASN A 481 -0.49 -20.53 28.51
N LEU A 482 0.49 -20.13 27.70
CA LEU A 482 0.31 -19.71 26.32
C LEU A 482 1.10 -20.65 25.41
N TRP A 483 0.48 -21.09 24.32
CA TRP A 483 1.15 -21.90 23.29
C TRP A 483 0.84 -21.38 21.90
N PHE A 484 1.86 -21.42 21.05
CA PHE A 484 1.77 -21.12 19.63
C PHE A 484 2.12 -22.38 18.87
N CYS A 485 1.19 -22.89 18.07
CA CYS A 485 1.33 -24.16 17.38
C CYS A 485 1.13 -24.01 15.87
N THR A 486 1.80 -24.83 15.07
CA THR A 486 1.62 -24.84 13.60
C THR A 486 0.41 -25.67 13.15
N ASP A 487 -0.24 -26.36 14.08
CA ASP A 487 -1.39 -27.24 13.86
C ASP A 487 -2.57 -26.89 14.79
N GLU A 488 -3.78 -27.17 14.32
CA GLU A 488 -5.02 -26.84 15.02
C GLU A 488 -5.27 -27.70 16.26
N ASN A 489 -4.65 -28.88 16.36
CA ASN A 489 -4.70 -29.76 17.53
C ASN A 489 -3.61 -29.45 18.57
N GLY A 490 -2.75 -28.47 18.31
CA GLY A 490 -1.74 -27.99 19.27
C GLY A 490 -0.61 -28.97 19.59
N SER A 491 -0.32 -29.93 18.71
CA SER A 491 0.74 -30.94 18.90
C SER A 491 2.14 -30.43 18.50
N ASN A 492 2.22 -29.47 17.59
CA ASN A 492 3.47 -28.93 17.05
C ASN A 492 3.71 -27.51 17.58
N GLU A 493 4.25 -27.43 18.80
CA GLU A 493 4.60 -26.18 19.47
C GLU A 493 5.80 -25.49 18.82
N VAL A 494 5.65 -24.19 18.55
CA VAL A 494 6.70 -23.27 18.07
C VAL A 494 7.34 -22.51 19.23
N GLY A 495 6.56 -22.27 20.27
CA GLY A 495 7.01 -21.61 21.49
C GLY A 495 5.88 -21.42 22.48
N THR A 496 6.26 -21.11 23.71
CA THR A 496 5.36 -21.00 24.85
C THR A 496 5.66 -19.76 25.68
N GLY A 497 4.70 -19.37 26.50
CA GLY A 497 4.85 -18.30 27.46
C GLY A 497 3.84 -18.42 28.58
N THR A 498 3.90 -17.49 29.53
CA THR A 498 2.88 -17.37 30.57
C THR A 498 2.43 -15.92 30.67
N MET A 499 1.18 -15.72 31.06
CA MET A 499 0.64 -14.40 31.38
C MET A 499 -0.23 -14.46 32.62
N GLU A 500 0.03 -13.58 33.56
CA GLU A 500 -0.82 -13.38 34.72
C GLU A 500 -2.03 -12.52 34.37
N ILE A 501 -3.25 -13.01 34.64
CA ILE A 501 -4.50 -12.27 34.52
C ILE A 501 -5.00 -11.88 35.91
N ILE A 502 -5.33 -10.61 36.08
CA ILE A 502 -5.72 -10.02 37.36
C ILE A 502 -7.14 -9.44 37.30
N THR A 503 -7.68 -9.08 38.46
CA THR A 503 -8.94 -8.34 38.52
C THR A 503 -8.76 -6.88 38.06
N GLU A 504 -9.85 -6.21 37.73
CA GLU A 504 -9.81 -4.76 37.45
C GLU A 504 -9.35 -3.95 38.68
N GLU A 505 -9.64 -4.42 39.88
CA GLU A 505 -9.24 -3.77 41.14
C GLU A 505 -7.73 -3.88 41.39
N GLU A 506 -7.11 -5.00 41.03
CA GLU A 506 -5.67 -5.23 41.17
C GLU A 506 -4.85 -4.56 40.06
N ALA A 507 -5.47 -4.32 38.90
CA ALA A 507 -4.80 -3.67 37.79
C ALA A 507 -4.44 -2.23 38.12
N VAL A 508 -3.13 -1.94 38.17
CA VAL A 508 -2.63 -0.57 38.24
C VAL A 508 -2.98 0.11 36.91
N LYS A 509 -4.14 0.77 36.86
CA LYS A 509 -4.54 1.59 35.71
C LYS A 509 -3.43 2.58 35.40
N ALA A 510 -3.06 2.66 34.12
CA ALA A 510 -2.12 3.67 33.69
C ALA A 510 -2.69 5.04 34.08
N SER A 511 -1.89 5.89 34.69
CA SER A 511 -2.34 7.23 35.07
C SER A 511 -1.85 8.21 34.02
N LEU A 512 -2.47 8.17 32.84
CA LEU A 512 -2.16 9.09 31.76
C LEU A 512 -3.07 10.32 31.82
N ALA A 513 -2.48 11.47 31.53
CA ALA A 513 -3.19 12.73 31.40
C ALA A 513 -2.82 13.42 30.08
N VAL A 514 -3.81 14.00 29.42
CA VAL A 514 -3.54 14.99 28.37
C VAL A 514 -3.07 16.26 29.06
N ASN A 515 -1.78 16.55 28.95
CA ASN A 515 -1.20 17.76 29.51
C ASN A 515 -1.58 18.99 28.66
N SER A 516 -1.64 18.83 27.34
CA SER A 516 -2.11 19.88 26.43
C SER A 516 -2.54 19.31 25.08
N PHE A 517 -3.51 19.99 24.46
CA PHE A 517 -3.69 19.99 23.02
C PHE A 517 -3.23 21.35 22.48
N THR A 518 -2.43 21.35 21.43
CA THR A 518 -1.98 22.57 20.76
C THR A 518 -2.29 22.48 19.29
N LEU A 519 -2.97 23.50 18.74
CA LEU A 519 -3.22 23.58 17.31
C LEU A 519 -2.07 24.27 16.60
N SER A 520 -1.62 23.66 15.51
CA SER A 520 -0.67 24.26 14.58
C SER A 520 -1.39 25.17 13.58
N ASN A 521 -2.64 24.85 13.22
CA ASN A 521 -3.43 25.61 12.25
C ASN A 521 -4.53 26.49 12.89
N GLY A 522 -4.39 26.85 14.16
CA GLY A 522 -5.43 27.53 14.92
C GLY A 522 -4.90 28.57 15.89
N SER A 523 -5.81 29.40 16.38
CA SER A 523 -5.53 30.40 17.43
C SER A 523 -6.68 30.39 18.43
N GLY A 524 -6.37 30.17 19.70
CA GLY A 524 -7.39 30.02 20.75
C GLY A 524 -8.33 28.83 20.46
N GLU A 525 -9.64 29.08 20.52
CA GLU A 525 -10.69 28.08 20.24
C GLU A 525 -11.09 28.03 18.75
N VAL A 526 -10.24 28.47 17.82
CA VAL A 526 -10.53 28.45 16.38
C VAL A 526 -9.50 27.64 15.62
N ALA A 527 -9.97 26.75 14.75
CA ALA A 527 -9.16 25.99 13.81
C ALA A 527 -9.47 26.43 12.36
N TYR A 528 -8.44 26.79 11.59
CA TYR A 528 -8.61 27.31 10.24
C TYR A 528 -8.44 26.23 9.16
N GLY A 529 -9.07 26.45 8.01
CA GLY A 529 -8.88 25.61 6.82
C GLY A 529 -9.64 24.28 6.87
N LYS A 530 -10.76 24.23 7.61
CA LYS A 530 -11.63 23.04 7.74
C LYS A 530 -10.87 21.77 8.17
N ARG A 531 -9.85 21.95 9.00
CA ARG A 531 -8.95 20.89 9.51
C ARG A 531 -8.60 21.16 10.97
N LEU A 532 -8.27 20.12 11.71
CA LEU A 532 -7.73 20.20 13.07
C LEU A 532 -6.35 19.55 13.08
N ILE A 533 -5.29 20.37 13.06
CA ILE A 533 -3.90 19.91 12.96
C ILE A 533 -3.17 20.37 14.21
N GLY A 534 -2.50 19.46 14.91
CA GLY A 534 -1.89 19.81 16.19
C GLY A 534 -1.10 18.70 16.87
N LYS A 535 -0.77 18.97 18.13
CA LYS A 535 -0.02 18.07 19.01
C LYS A 535 -0.77 17.84 20.31
N ALA A 536 -0.87 16.59 20.72
CA ALA A 536 -1.35 16.17 22.03
C ALA A 536 -0.13 15.77 22.87
N THR A 537 0.12 16.44 23.99
CA THR A 537 1.16 16.06 24.94
C THR A 537 0.56 15.17 26.00
N ILE A 538 0.92 13.89 26.02
CA ILE A 538 0.41 12.92 26.98
C ILE A 538 1.45 12.68 28.05
N ARG A 539 1.09 12.88 29.32
CA ARG A 539 1.95 12.66 30.47
C ARG A 539 1.58 11.36 31.17
N ASN A 540 2.59 10.56 31.52
CA ASN A 540 2.43 9.44 32.43
C ASN A 540 2.67 9.90 33.88
N ASN A 541 1.59 10.04 34.64
CA ASN A 541 1.61 10.33 36.09
C ASN A 541 1.69 9.04 36.93
N GLY A 542 1.74 7.88 36.29
CA GLY A 542 1.92 6.59 36.95
C GLY A 542 3.34 6.38 37.44
N ARG A 543 3.52 5.31 38.22
CA ARG A 543 4.83 4.87 38.75
C ARG A 543 5.55 3.88 37.82
N ASN A 544 4.85 3.35 36.83
CA ASN A 544 5.36 2.38 35.86
C ASN A 544 5.39 3.01 34.47
N ASP A 545 6.28 2.51 33.63
CA ASP A 545 6.32 2.86 32.21
C ASP A 545 5.02 2.40 31.53
N TYR A 546 4.56 3.19 30.57
CA TYR A 546 3.39 2.89 29.76
C TYR A 546 3.84 2.50 28.35
N HIS A 547 3.45 1.31 27.91
CA HIS A 547 3.69 0.79 26.58
C HIS A 547 2.34 0.41 25.97
N GLY A 548 1.76 1.27 25.13
CA GLY A 548 0.41 1.01 24.67
C GLY A 548 -0.14 2.04 23.69
N GLY A 549 -1.34 1.73 23.19
CA GLY A 549 -2.04 2.60 22.25
C GLY A 549 -2.83 3.70 22.95
N ILE A 550 -2.84 4.90 22.38
CA ILE A 550 -3.74 6.01 22.69
C ILE A 550 -4.64 6.27 21.49
N ARG A 551 -5.95 6.34 21.72
CA ARG A 551 -6.94 6.73 20.71
C ARG A 551 -7.31 8.19 20.86
N LEU A 552 -7.22 8.95 19.78
CA LEU A 552 -7.81 10.28 19.66
C LEU A 552 -9.05 10.16 18.77
N GLN A 553 -10.23 10.40 19.33
CA GLN A 553 -11.49 10.41 18.60
C GLN A 553 -11.98 11.84 18.45
N ILE A 554 -12.25 12.26 17.20
CA ILE A 554 -12.88 13.55 16.94
C ILE A 554 -14.38 13.47 17.14
N TRP A 555 -14.97 14.55 17.66
CA TRP A 555 -16.41 14.71 17.84
C TRP A 555 -16.85 16.05 17.25
N SER A 556 -17.97 16.05 16.54
CA SER A 556 -18.60 17.25 15.98
C SER A 556 -19.88 17.61 16.76
N GLN A 557 -20.00 18.86 17.17
CA GLN A 557 -21.16 19.42 17.85
C GLN A 557 -21.69 20.61 17.04
N LYS A 558 -22.92 20.55 16.55
CA LYS A 558 -23.54 21.69 15.85
C LYS A 558 -23.60 22.90 16.79
N ILE A 559 -23.15 24.07 16.34
CA ILE A 559 -23.19 25.29 17.16
C ILE A 559 -24.64 25.57 17.55
N GLY A 560 -24.87 25.77 18.85
CA GLY A 560 -26.22 25.93 19.43
C GLY A 560 -26.91 24.63 19.86
N SER A 561 -26.34 23.46 19.55
CA SER A 561 -26.79 22.16 20.07
C SER A 561 -25.98 21.73 21.29
N ASN A 562 -26.59 20.97 22.21
CA ASN A 562 -25.90 20.31 23.33
C ASN A 562 -25.49 18.86 23.00
N THR A 563 -25.76 18.39 21.78
CA THR A 563 -25.44 17.04 21.34
C THR A 563 -24.19 17.05 20.46
N ALA A 564 -23.26 16.15 20.76
CA ALA A 564 -22.08 15.90 19.94
C ALA A 564 -22.16 14.49 19.33
N TYR A 565 -21.61 14.34 18.13
CA TYR A 565 -21.55 13.10 17.37
C TYR A 565 -20.11 12.69 17.17
N SER A 566 -19.80 11.41 17.36
CA SER A 566 -18.47 10.86 17.14
C SER A 566 -18.13 10.82 15.66
N GLY A 567 -16.89 11.17 15.33
CA GLY A 567 -16.29 10.98 14.02
C GLY A 567 -15.17 9.93 14.06
N SER A 568 -14.17 10.11 13.21
CA SER A 568 -13.03 9.20 13.08
C SER A 568 -12.21 9.10 14.36
N THR A 569 -11.55 7.95 14.52
CA THR A 569 -10.62 7.68 15.63
C THR A 569 -9.25 7.33 15.06
N HIS A 570 -8.22 8.00 15.53
CA HIS A 570 -6.82 7.70 15.19
C HIS A 570 -6.15 7.02 16.40
N SER A 571 -5.41 5.95 16.15
CA SER A 571 -4.70 5.18 17.17
C SER A 571 -3.20 5.41 17.06
N TYR A 572 -2.53 5.65 18.19
CA TYR A 572 -1.09 5.94 18.26
C TYR A 572 -0.45 5.04 19.31
N TYR A 573 0.55 4.25 18.94
CA TYR A 573 1.34 3.51 19.93
C TYR A 573 2.40 4.43 20.54
N VAL A 574 2.50 4.45 21.87
CA VAL A 574 3.45 5.30 22.58
C VAL A 574 4.11 4.54 23.72
N ASP A 575 5.41 4.79 23.87
CA ASP A 575 6.20 4.40 25.03
C ASP A 575 6.44 5.64 25.89
N ILE A 576 5.82 5.68 27.07
CA ILE A 576 5.91 6.81 28.01
C ILE A 576 6.45 6.31 29.34
N ALA A 577 7.74 6.53 29.56
CA ALA A 577 8.35 6.21 30.85
C ALA A 577 7.65 6.94 32.02
N ALA A 578 7.70 6.36 33.21
CA ALA A 578 7.07 6.92 34.41
C ALA A 578 7.51 8.38 34.64
N GLY A 579 6.54 9.28 34.83
CA GLY A 579 6.78 10.71 35.04
C GLY A 579 7.22 11.48 33.79
N LYS A 580 7.31 10.86 32.61
CA LYS A 580 7.64 11.49 31.33
C LYS A 580 6.40 11.78 30.49
N SER A 581 6.60 12.41 29.34
CA SER A 581 5.54 12.72 28.38
C SER A 581 5.93 12.29 26.98
N ALA A 582 4.94 11.92 26.17
CA ALA A 582 5.07 11.74 24.73
C ALA A 582 4.25 12.79 23.99
N ILE A 583 4.65 13.10 22.76
CA ILE A 583 3.95 14.02 21.87
C ILE A 583 3.34 13.18 20.75
N ILE A 584 2.02 13.29 20.59
CA ILE A 584 1.26 12.71 19.48
C ILE A 584 0.90 13.84 18.53
N GLU A 585 1.38 13.78 17.30
CA GLU A 585 0.94 14.67 16.23
C GLU A 585 -0.37 14.12 15.64
N PHE A 586 -1.36 14.98 15.45
CA PHE A 586 -2.66 14.59 14.90
C PHE A 586 -3.10 15.57 13.81
N ALA A 587 -3.82 15.03 12.83
CA ALA A 587 -4.50 15.80 11.81
C ALA A 587 -5.87 15.17 11.54
N PHE A 588 -6.94 15.94 11.70
CA PHE A 588 -8.28 15.57 11.25
C PHE A 588 -8.70 16.51 10.14
N GLU A 589 -9.27 15.96 9.07
CA GLU A 589 -9.64 16.69 7.87
C GLU A 589 -11.14 16.66 7.61
N SER A 590 -11.59 17.45 6.63
CA SER A 590 -12.99 17.51 6.20
C SER A 590 -13.96 17.97 7.31
N LEU A 591 -13.54 18.98 8.08
CA LEU A 591 -14.40 19.60 9.08
C LEU A 591 -15.39 20.56 8.37
N SER A 592 -16.58 20.68 8.93
CA SER A 592 -17.65 21.55 8.45
C SER A 592 -17.74 22.81 9.31
N GLU A 593 -17.99 23.94 8.66
CA GLU A 593 -18.31 25.19 9.37
C GLU A 593 -19.66 25.07 10.09
N GLY A 594 -19.87 25.88 11.13
CA GLY A 594 -21.08 25.81 11.95
C GLY A 594 -21.05 24.71 13.03
N TYR A 595 -19.89 24.08 13.25
CA TYR A 595 -19.68 23.05 14.26
C TYR A 595 -18.50 23.40 15.19
N TYR A 596 -18.63 23.02 16.46
CA TYR A 596 -17.50 22.82 17.35
C TYR A 596 -16.94 21.40 17.18
N TYR A 597 -15.63 21.30 17.12
CA TYR A 597 -14.89 20.05 17.10
C TYR A 597 -14.17 19.84 18.43
N ARG A 598 -14.16 18.59 18.88
CA ARG A 598 -13.67 18.18 20.20
C ARG A 598 -12.85 16.91 20.04
N LEU A 599 -11.84 16.73 20.88
CA LEU A 599 -11.04 15.52 20.90
C LEU A 599 -11.26 14.78 22.22
N LYS A 600 -11.58 13.50 22.10
CA LYS A 600 -11.60 12.58 23.22
C LYS A 600 -10.34 11.70 23.14
N ALA A 601 -9.47 11.80 24.14
CA ALA A 601 -8.30 10.95 24.28
C ALA A 601 -8.62 9.77 25.20
N MET A 602 -8.44 8.56 24.70
CA MET A 602 -8.79 7.32 25.39
C MET A 602 -7.61 6.37 25.38
N TYR A 603 -7.57 5.50 26.37
CA TYR A 603 -6.71 4.33 26.30
C TYR A 603 -7.22 3.43 25.16
N SER A 604 -6.31 2.86 24.38
CA SER A 604 -6.67 1.82 23.41
C SER A 604 -6.87 0.50 24.12
N ASN A 605 -6.02 0.25 25.10
CA ASN A 605 -5.86 -1.05 25.71
C ASN A 605 -6.44 -1.11 27.13
N GLN A 606 -7.16 -0.08 27.60
CA GLN A 606 -7.83 0.02 28.90
C GLN A 606 -9.17 0.73 28.72
N ASP A 607 -10.13 0.48 29.60
CA ASP A 607 -11.38 1.24 29.60
C ASP A 607 -11.18 2.61 30.25
N GLY A 608 -11.71 3.64 29.58
CA GLY A 608 -11.76 4.99 30.12
C GLY A 608 -11.11 6.06 29.25
N THR A 609 -11.26 7.29 29.72
CA THR A 609 -10.72 8.50 29.09
C THR A 609 -9.49 8.93 29.87
N LEU A 610 -8.47 9.45 29.19
CA LEU A 610 -7.32 10.07 29.85
C LEU A 610 -7.78 11.30 30.65
N SER A 611 -7.13 11.57 31.78
CA SER A 611 -7.42 12.78 32.55
C SER A 611 -7.14 14.02 31.68
N GLY A 612 -8.06 14.99 31.62
CA GLY A 612 -7.96 16.18 30.77
C GLY A 612 -8.16 15.92 29.26
N GLY A 613 -8.54 14.69 28.89
CA GLY A 613 -8.81 14.24 27.53
C GLY A 613 -10.30 13.94 27.26
N GLY A 614 -11.21 14.41 28.10
CA GLY A 614 -12.65 14.28 27.93
C GLY A 614 -13.19 15.08 26.75
N ILE A 615 -14.30 14.60 26.19
CA ILE A 615 -14.99 15.26 25.07
C ILE A 615 -15.34 16.73 25.38
N TRP A 616 -15.58 17.08 26.63
CA TRP A 616 -15.96 18.44 27.02
C TRP A 616 -14.79 19.33 27.45
N ASP A 617 -13.58 18.78 27.54
CA ASP A 617 -12.41 19.49 28.08
C ASP A 617 -11.86 20.54 27.11
N HIS A 618 -11.97 20.27 25.80
CA HIS A 618 -11.49 21.15 24.74
C HIS A 618 -12.53 21.29 23.63
N LYS A 619 -12.58 22.45 22.98
CA LYS A 619 -13.41 22.69 21.80
C LYS A 619 -12.73 23.66 20.85
N TRP A 620 -12.95 23.46 19.55
CA TRP A 620 -12.50 24.36 18.51
C TRP A 620 -13.60 24.57 17.48
N GLU A 621 -13.88 25.82 17.13
CA GLU A 621 -14.73 26.15 16.00
C GLU A 621 -13.94 25.98 14.70
N ALA A 622 -14.45 25.17 13.77
CA ALA A 622 -13.88 25.09 12.44
C ALA A 622 -14.34 26.29 11.60
N ARG A 623 -13.37 27.04 11.06
CA ARG A 623 -13.63 28.17 10.16
C ARG A 623 -12.82 28.04 8.88
N ALA A 624 -13.37 28.54 7.79
CA ALA A 624 -12.56 28.87 6.62
C ALA A 624 -11.46 29.89 6.98
N GLY A 625 -10.31 29.79 6.32
CA GLY A 625 -9.15 30.63 6.56
C GLY A 625 -8.02 30.41 5.57
N ILE A 626 -6.80 30.69 6.04
CA ILE A 626 -5.57 30.60 5.26
C ILE A 626 -4.58 29.75 6.04
N LEU A 627 -4.11 28.67 5.41
CA LEU A 627 -3.06 27.78 5.89
C LEU A 627 -1.74 28.10 5.18
N MET A 628 -0.65 28.12 5.92
CA MET A 628 0.68 28.46 5.40
C MET A 628 1.72 27.47 5.96
N TRP A 629 2.41 26.78 5.05
CA TRP A 629 3.48 25.86 5.36
C TRP A 629 4.83 26.53 5.18
N LYS A 630 5.69 26.30 6.16
CA LYS A 630 7.02 26.90 6.24
C LYS A 630 8.09 25.97 5.67
N THR A 631 9.26 26.53 5.37
CA THR A 631 10.43 25.81 4.84
C THR A 631 10.94 24.68 5.74
N ASP A 632 10.61 24.70 7.03
CA ASP A 632 10.93 23.65 8.00
C ASP A 632 9.84 22.56 8.12
N GLY A 633 8.80 22.63 7.29
CA GLY A 633 7.66 21.71 7.29
C GLY A 633 6.53 22.11 8.26
N THR A 634 6.72 23.11 9.12
CA THR A 634 5.68 23.51 10.08
C THR A 634 4.53 24.27 9.41
N ILE A 635 3.32 24.13 9.96
CA ILE A 635 2.11 24.80 9.47
C ILE A 635 1.65 25.90 10.43
N THR A 636 1.08 26.96 9.88
CA THR A 636 0.34 27.99 10.62
C THR A 636 -1.00 28.27 9.94
N GLY A 637 -2.02 28.67 10.72
CA GLY A 637 -3.34 29.02 10.21
C GLY A 637 -3.78 30.40 10.70
N GLN A 638 -4.53 31.13 9.87
CA GLN A 638 -5.11 32.42 10.23
C GLN A 638 -6.47 32.67 9.57
N ALA A 639 -7.23 33.62 10.13
CA ALA A 639 -8.46 34.12 9.54
C ALA A 639 -8.21 34.79 8.19
N HIS A 640 -9.27 34.86 7.37
CA HIS A 640 -9.24 35.54 6.08
C HIS A 640 -8.87 37.03 6.21
N ARG A 641 -8.16 37.55 5.21
CA ARG A 641 -7.84 38.98 5.05
C ARG A 641 -7.96 39.34 3.57
N SER A 642 -8.48 40.53 3.28
CA SER A 642 -8.62 41.02 1.90
C SER A 642 -7.27 41.20 1.21
N SER A 643 -6.24 41.61 1.96
CA SER A 643 -4.86 41.73 1.48
C SER A 643 -3.90 40.94 2.36
N LEU A 644 -3.04 40.12 1.74
CA LEU A 644 -2.01 39.32 2.40
C LEU A 644 -0.65 39.49 1.70
N THR A 645 0.44 39.39 2.45
CA THR A 645 1.80 39.21 1.92
C THR A 645 2.33 37.88 2.43
N ALA A 646 2.75 37.02 1.52
CA ALA A 646 3.35 35.74 1.89
C ALA A 646 4.72 35.97 2.55
N GLY A 647 4.94 35.35 3.71
CA GLY A 647 6.22 35.43 4.41
C GLY A 647 7.36 34.78 3.61
N THR A 648 8.60 35.19 3.86
CA THR A 648 9.79 34.65 3.19
C THR A 648 10.06 33.18 3.52
N THR A 649 9.55 32.69 4.65
CA THR A 649 9.68 31.29 5.06
C THR A 649 8.54 30.42 4.55
N ILE A 650 7.57 30.96 3.81
CA ILE A 650 6.43 30.18 3.30
C ILE A 650 6.83 29.48 2.00
N CYS A 651 6.47 28.20 1.86
CA CYS A 651 6.68 27.41 0.63
C CYS A 651 5.41 26.67 0.16
N GLY A 652 4.31 26.82 0.88
CA GLY A 652 2.97 26.42 0.43
C GLY A 652 1.90 27.23 1.17
N LEU A 653 0.81 27.55 0.47
CA LEU A 653 -0.32 28.30 1.01
C LEU A 653 -1.63 27.68 0.50
N TYR A 654 -2.62 27.52 1.37
CA TYR A 654 -3.97 27.09 1.00
C TYR A 654 -5.00 28.05 1.59
N ALA A 655 -5.92 28.54 0.76
CA ALA A 655 -7.03 29.39 1.19
C ALA A 655 -8.37 28.76 0.82
N ASP A 656 -9.30 28.71 1.77
CA ASP A 656 -10.66 28.20 1.59
C ASP A 656 -11.74 29.21 2.02
N CYS A 657 -11.41 30.50 1.98
CA CYS A 657 -12.24 31.58 2.47
C CYS A 657 -12.56 32.62 1.39
N ASN A 658 -13.79 33.10 1.38
CA ASN A 658 -14.28 33.96 0.30
C ASN A 658 -13.73 35.39 0.41
N LYS A 659 -12.95 35.77 -0.63
CA LYS A 659 -12.43 37.12 -0.99
C LYS A 659 -11.09 37.56 -0.40
N ILE A 660 -10.02 36.82 -0.74
CA ILE A 660 -8.69 37.43 -0.85
C ILE A 660 -8.66 38.19 -2.17
N THR A 661 -8.61 39.52 -2.13
CA THR A 661 -8.57 40.36 -3.34
C THR A 661 -7.14 40.71 -3.77
N ARG A 662 -6.18 40.61 -2.85
CA ARG A 662 -4.76 40.86 -3.12
C ARG A 662 -3.87 39.91 -2.31
N LEU A 663 -3.02 39.15 -3.00
CA LEU A 663 -2.00 38.33 -2.36
C LEU A 663 -0.63 38.63 -2.98
N LEU A 664 0.25 39.28 -2.23
CA LEU A 664 1.61 39.54 -2.67
C LEU A 664 2.44 38.26 -2.48
N PRO A 665 2.98 37.67 -3.57
CA PRO A 665 3.80 36.47 -3.48
C PRO A 665 5.12 36.77 -2.77
N ASN A 666 5.77 35.73 -2.26
CA ASN A 666 7.10 35.85 -1.68
C ASN A 666 8.19 35.66 -2.76
N LYS A 667 9.46 35.67 -2.35
CA LYS A 667 10.60 35.50 -3.25
C LYS A 667 10.94 34.03 -3.56
N ASN A 668 10.25 33.08 -2.93
CA ASN A 668 10.50 31.67 -3.19
C ASN A 668 9.70 31.25 -4.43
N PRO A 669 10.35 31.00 -5.58
CA PRO A 669 9.65 30.68 -6.83
C PRO A 669 8.85 29.37 -6.74
N ASN A 670 9.25 28.45 -5.85
CA ASN A 670 8.58 27.15 -5.68
C ASN A 670 7.31 27.22 -4.83
N THR A 671 6.92 28.39 -4.30
CA THR A 671 5.76 28.48 -3.41
C THR A 671 4.47 28.17 -4.15
N ILE A 672 3.74 27.14 -3.71
CA ILE A 672 2.41 26.81 -4.25
C ILE A 672 1.34 27.65 -3.53
N TYR A 673 0.51 28.35 -4.30
CA TYR A 673 -0.64 29.11 -3.82
C TYR A 673 -1.95 28.42 -4.24
N ALA A 674 -2.51 27.62 -3.35
CA ALA A 674 -3.70 26.83 -3.59
C ALA A 674 -4.99 27.49 -3.05
N PHE A 675 -6.08 27.36 -3.79
CA PHE A 675 -7.38 27.90 -3.46
C PHE A 675 -8.47 26.82 -3.57
N ALA A 676 -9.45 26.87 -2.65
CA ALA A 676 -10.60 25.98 -2.68
C ALA A 676 -11.42 26.13 -3.98
N PRO A 677 -12.20 25.11 -4.37
CA PRO A 677 -13.12 25.21 -5.51
C PRO A 677 -14.01 26.46 -5.38
N GLU A 678 -14.28 27.14 -6.49
CA GLU A 678 -15.09 28.38 -6.60
C GLU A 678 -14.38 29.69 -6.21
N MET A 679 -13.13 29.64 -5.74
CA MET A 679 -12.35 30.85 -5.47
C MET A 679 -11.64 31.38 -6.73
N GLU A 680 -11.74 32.69 -6.96
CA GLU A 680 -10.92 33.38 -7.95
C GLU A 680 -9.48 33.52 -7.45
N VAL A 681 -8.52 33.17 -8.30
CA VAL A 681 -7.09 33.42 -8.05
C VAL A 681 -6.83 34.92 -8.18
N PRO A 682 -6.23 35.58 -7.18
CA PRO A 682 -5.86 37.00 -7.30
C PRO A 682 -4.90 37.21 -8.46
N GLY A 683 -5.16 38.19 -9.34
CA GLY A 683 -4.29 38.49 -10.50
C GLY A 683 -2.86 38.90 -10.14
N SER A 684 -2.58 39.20 -8.86
CA SER A 684 -1.21 39.37 -8.37
C SER A 684 -0.37 38.07 -8.37
N LEU A 685 -0.96 36.93 -8.73
CA LEU A 685 -0.34 35.61 -8.80
C LEU A 685 -0.26 35.06 -10.23
N ASP A 686 -0.55 35.85 -11.27
CA ASP A 686 -0.59 35.40 -12.67
C ASP A 686 0.72 34.75 -13.15
N THR A 687 1.86 35.09 -12.54
CA THR A 687 3.19 34.53 -12.84
C THR A 687 3.72 33.62 -11.74
N CYS A 688 2.84 33.14 -10.86
CA CYS A 688 3.20 32.29 -9.72
C CYS A 688 2.56 30.90 -9.88
N ASN A 689 3.05 29.96 -9.08
CA ASN A 689 2.49 28.61 -9.02
C ASN A 689 1.14 28.61 -8.29
N ALA A 690 0.09 29.01 -9.00
CA ALA A 690 -1.27 29.12 -8.48
C ALA A 690 -2.12 27.90 -8.87
N VAL A 691 -2.86 27.38 -7.89
CA VAL A 691 -3.75 26.22 -8.04
C VAL A 691 -5.14 26.62 -7.62
N SER A 692 -6.16 26.36 -8.43
CA SER A 692 -7.56 26.59 -8.09
C SER A 692 -8.38 25.33 -8.32
N GLY A 693 -9.17 24.93 -7.32
CA GLY A 693 -10.09 23.80 -7.46
C GLY A 693 -9.41 22.46 -7.80
N GLY A 694 -8.14 22.28 -7.44
CA GLY A 694 -7.37 21.08 -7.79
C GLY A 694 -6.75 21.09 -9.19
N HIS A 695 -6.70 22.26 -9.85
CA HIS A 695 -6.10 22.43 -11.18
C HIS A 695 -5.15 23.64 -11.23
N ALA A 696 -4.11 23.56 -12.07
CA ALA A 696 -3.23 24.67 -12.42
C ALA A 696 -2.95 24.69 -13.95
N ASN A 697 -2.78 25.88 -14.53
CA ASN A 697 -2.39 25.98 -15.94
C ASN A 697 -0.93 25.59 -16.16
N HIS A 698 -0.04 26.06 -15.28
CA HIS A 698 1.38 25.73 -15.30
C HIS A 698 1.96 25.76 -13.89
N ILE A 699 3.02 24.98 -13.67
CA ILE A 699 3.83 25.01 -12.45
C ILE A 699 5.31 25.05 -12.84
N ASP A 700 6.04 26.06 -12.38
CA ASP A 700 7.47 26.22 -12.64
C ASP A 700 8.27 26.16 -11.33
N LEU A 701 9.17 25.18 -11.26
CA LEU A 701 9.98 24.89 -10.08
C LEU A 701 11.46 24.98 -10.41
N VAL A 702 12.28 25.31 -9.43
CA VAL A 702 13.74 25.34 -9.53
C VAL A 702 14.38 24.51 -8.41
N ASN A 703 15.59 23.99 -8.64
CA ASN A 703 16.36 23.30 -7.61
C ASN A 703 16.70 24.21 -6.42
N ASP A 704 16.98 23.60 -5.27
CA ASP A 704 17.42 24.25 -4.02
C ASP A 704 16.45 25.27 -3.39
N LYS A 705 15.20 25.28 -3.85
CA LYS A 705 14.13 26.10 -3.27
C LYS A 705 13.06 25.22 -2.60
N PRO A 706 12.68 25.49 -1.34
CA PRO A 706 11.68 24.71 -0.63
C PRO A 706 10.33 24.70 -1.34
N LEU A 707 9.73 23.52 -1.39
CA LEU A 707 8.41 23.25 -1.96
C LEU A 707 7.54 22.58 -0.89
N TYR A 708 6.29 23.04 -0.77
CA TYR A 708 5.25 22.30 -0.06
C TYR A 708 3.97 22.31 -0.89
N VAL A 709 3.45 21.13 -1.21
CA VAL A 709 2.21 20.94 -1.97
C VAL A 709 1.04 20.82 -0.99
N PRO A 710 0.14 21.82 -0.90
CA PRO A 710 -0.91 21.84 0.14
C PRO A 710 -2.06 20.85 -0.07
N VAL A 711 -2.35 20.54 -1.33
CA VAL A 711 -3.47 19.72 -1.80
C VAL A 711 -3.02 18.94 -3.03
N ASN A 712 -3.63 17.79 -3.30
CA ASN A 712 -3.44 17.11 -4.58
C ASN A 712 -4.02 18.00 -5.70
N PHE A 713 -3.31 18.09 -6.83
CA PHE A 713 -3.80 18.82 -8.00
C PHE A 713 -3.14 18.32 -9.30
N GLU A 714 -3.76 18.64 -10.43
CA GLU A 714 -3.19 18.42 -11.76
C GLU A 714 -2.82 19.75 -12.41
N ALA A 715 -1.71 19.79 -13.15
CA ALA A 715 -1.29 20.96 -13.92
C ALA A 715 -1.21 20.64 -15.41
N ASP A 716 -1.76 21.50 -16.29
CA ASP A 716 -1.71 21.27 -17.75
C ASP A 716 -0.27 21.14 -18.25
N SER A 717 0.65 21.89 -17.61
CA SER A 717 2.09 21.76 -17.81
C SER A 717 2.86 21.97 -16.51
N ALA A 718 4.04 21.35 -16.40
CA ALA A 718 4.96 21.62 -15.30
C ALA A 718 6.41 21.61 -15.78
N SER A 719 7.25 22.45 -15.16
CA SER A 719 8.69 22.47 -15.34
C SER A 719 9.44 22.39 -14.01
N PHE A 720 10.56 21.68 -14.00
CA PHE A 720 11.54 21.69 -12.93
C PHE A 720 12.90 21.99 -13.52
N THR A 721 13.52 23.09 -13.12
CA THR A 721 14.81 23.56 -13.63
C THR A 721 15.90 23.21 -12.65
N TYR A 722 16.85 22.38 -13.08
CA TYR A 722 18.06 22.06 -12.35
C TYR A 722 19.23 22.83 -12.95
N THR A 723 19.85 23.74 -12.19
CA THR A 723 21.00 24.54 -12.65
C THR A 723 22.29 24.04 -12.02
N PHE A 724 23.28 23.71 -12.86
CA PHE A 724 24.59 23.27 -12.37
C PHE A 724 25.40 24.44 -11.81
N PRO A 725 26.20 24.23 -10.76
CA PRO A 725 27.16 25.22 -10.27
C PRO A 725 28.13 25.69 -11.36
N GLU A 726 28.57 26.95 -11.26
CA GLU A 726 29.68 27.48 -12.08
C GLU A 726 31.02 26.94 -11.56
N THR A 727 31.49 25.81 -12.10
CA THR A 727 32.77 25.19 -11.71
C THR A 727 33.59 24.78 -12.94
N GLU A 728 34.91 24.94 -12.90
CA GLU A 728 35.81 24.73 -14.05
C GLU A 728 36.18 23.26 -14.30
N GLU A 729 36.00 22.36 -13.33
CA GLU A 729 36.50 20.97 -13.38
C GLU A 729 35.43 19.91 -13.71
N GLY A 730 34.22 20.33 -14.08
CA GLY A 730 33.05 19.45 -14.13
C GLY A 730 32.51 19.18 -12.72
N THR A 731 31.23 18.81 -12.61
CA THR A 731 30.60 18.56 -11.31
C THR A 731 30.62 17.07 -11.01
N GLY A 732 30.98 16.68 -9.79
CA GLY A 732 30.67 15.35 -9.27
C GLY A 732 29.16 15.08 -9.27
N TRP A 733 28.71 13.99 -8.66
CA TRP A 733 27.28 13.77 -8.52
C TRP A 733 26.63 14.80 -7.59
N HIS A 734 25.40 15.16 -7.89
CA HIS A 734 24.49 15.91 -7.04
C HIS A 734 23.24 15.08 -6.78
N ALA A 735 22.67 15.17 -5.58
CA ALA A 735 21.41 14.51 -5.24
C ALA A 735 20.23 15.45 -5.41
N PHE A 736 19.16 14.99 -6.06
CA PHE A 736 17.94 15.76 -6.21
C PHE A 736 16.68 14.90 -6.24
N THR A 737 15.54 15.49 -5.89
CA THR A 737 14.24 14.82 -5.89
C THR A 737 13.29 15.47 -6.88
N LEU A 738 12.74 14.68 -7.81
CA LEU A 738 11.74 15.15 -8.75
C LEU A 738 10.37 15.25 -8.07
N PRO A 739 9.70 16.42 -8.07
CA PRO A 739 8.39 16.58 -7.44
C PRO A 739 7.23 16.04 -8.28
N PHE A 740 7.42 15.90 -9.60
CA PHE A 740 6.43 15.38 -10.54
C PHE A 740 7.11 14.49 -11.60
N ARG A 741 6.33 13.65 -12.30
CA ARG A 741 6.82 12.76 -13.36
C ARG A 741 7.22 13.60 -14.57
N ALA A 742 8.46 13.50 -15.05
CA ALA A 742 8.90 14.23 -16.24
C ALA A 742 8.73 13.38 -17.51
N ASP A 743 8.18 14.00 -18.56
CA ASP A 743 7.98 13.39 -19.88
C ASP A 743 9.11 13.69 -20.85
N SER A 744 9.81 14.80 -20.63
CA SER A 744 10.82 15.33 -21.55
C SER A 744 11.86 16.16 -20.81
N ILE A 745 13.04 16.30 -21.42
CA ILE A 745 14.18 17.02 -20.87
C ILE A 745 14.68 17.99 -21.92
N PHE A 746 15.05 19.21 -21.50
CA PHE A 746 15.57 20.25 -22.36
C PHE A 746 16.85 20.87 -21.80
N VAL A 747 17.77 21.24 -22.69
CA VAL A 747 18.94 22.08 -22.40
C VAL A 747 18.98 23.19 -23.43
N ASP A 748 19.02 24.45 -22.99
CA ASP A 748 18.92 25.64 -23.85
C ASP A 748 17.76 25.55 -24.87
N ASP A 749 16.59 25.12 -24.38
CA ASP A 749 15.37 24.87 -25.16
C ASP A 749 15.45 23.79 -26.26
N ASN A 750 16.55 23.05 -26.34
CA ASN A 750 16.67 21.89 -27.21
C ASN A 750 16.26 20.63 -26.45
N TYR A 751 15.40 19.81 -27.06
CA TYR A 751 15.03 18.50 -26.51
C TYR A 751 16.24 17.58 -26.46
N VAL A 752 16.43 16.89 -25.33
CA VAL A 752 17.47 15.89 -25.14
C VAL A 752 16.81 14.59 -24.69
N ALA A 753 17.05 13.49 -25.42
CA ALA A 753 16.56 12.19 -25.03
C ALA A 753 17.32 11.67 -23.80
N LEU A 754 16.61 10.98 -22.90
CA LEU A 754 17.21 10.47 -21.66
C LEU A 754 18.32 9.43 -21.93
N ASP A 755 18.26 8.72 -23.05
CA ASP A 755 19.26 7.74 -23.50
C ASP A 755 20.22 8.28 -24.58
N ASP A 756 20.22 9.59 -24.85
CA ASP A 756 21.15 10.20 -25.80
C ASP A 756 22.60 9.98 -25.34
N SER A 757 23.44 9.43 -26.22
CA SER A 757 24.87 9.19 -25.96
C SER A 757 25.74 10.43 -26.08
N LEU A 758 25.24 11.51 -26.70
CA LEU A 758 25.95 12.76 -26.93
C LEU A 758 25.60 13.85 -25.89
N LYS A 759 24.71 13.56 -24.95
CA LYS A 759 24.40 14.50 -23.87
C LYS A 759 25.60 14.70 -22.94
N HIS A 760 25.68 15.90 -22.38
CA HIS A 760 26.74 16.32 -21.46
C HIS A 760 26.31 16.26 -19.98
N PHE A 761 25.22 15.55 -19.68
CA PHE A 761 24.72 15.32 -18.32
C PHE A 761 24.14 13.91 -18.16
N TRP A 762 24.20 13.36 -16.95
CA TRP A 762 23.77 12.00 -16.63
C TRP A 762 22.87 12.00 -15.41
N ILE A 763 21.78 11.23 -15.48
CA ILE A 763 20.83 11.07 -14.38
C ILE A 763 20.76 9.59 -14.06
N TYR A 764 21.12 9.24 -12.83
CA TYR A 764 21.16 7.86 -12.37
C TYR A 764 20.12 7.66 -11.26
N GLU A 765 19.51 6.48 -11.25
CA GLU A 765 18.60 6.02 -10.21
C GLU A 765 19.29 5.00 -9.32
N PHE A 766 18.92 4.96 -8.04
CA PHE A 766 19.26 3.83 -7.17
C PHE A 766 18.48 2.61 -7.68
N ALA A 767 19.13 1.77 -8.48
CA ALA A 767 18.47 0.78 -9.31
C ALA A 767 18.38 -0.59 -8.64
N ALA A 768 19.40 -0.95 -7.85
CA ALA A 768 19.46 -2.26 -7.24
C ALA A 768 20.45 -2.33 -6.08
N GLN A 769 20.40 -3.45 -5.36
CA GLN A 769 21.40 -3.84 -4.38
C GLN A 769 22.01 -5.20 -4.73
N GLY A 770 23.34 -5.32 -4.67
CA GLY A 770 24.03 -6.61 -4.77
C GLY A 770 23.89 -7.43 -3.48
N ASP A 771 23.97 -8.76 -3.58
CA ASP A 771 23.94 -9.67 -2.41
C ASP A 771 25.05 -9.40 -1.37
N ASN A 772 26.12 -8.71 -1.76
CA ASN A 772 27.21 -8.26 -0.87
C ASN A 772 26.88 -6.95 -0.12
N GLY A 773 25.68 -6.41 -0.29
CA GLY A 773 25.26 -5.13 0.28
C GLY A 773 25.50 -3.92 -0.63
N GLU A 774 26.17 -4.09 -1.78
CA GLU A 774 26.57 -2.99 -2.66
C GLU A 774 25.36 -2.24 -3.24
N VAL A 775 25.36 -0.91 -3.11
CA VAL A 775 24.35 -0.01 -3.68
C VAL A 775 24.70 0.23 -5.14
N ILE A 776 23.79 -0.13 -6.05
CA ILE A 776 24.01 -0.04 -7.50
C ILE A 776 23.17 1.09 -8.07
N PHE A 777 23.85 2.09 -8.63
CA PHE A 777 23.25 3.13 -9.44
C PHE A 777 23.32 2.77 -10.93
N ALA A 778 22.25 3.07 -11.68
CA ALA A 778 22.20 2.87 -13.12
C ALA A 778 21.56 4.08 -13.80
N PRO A 779 21.82 4.31 -15.11
CA PRO A 779 21.13 5.35 -15.87
C PRO A 779 19.62 5.21 -15.73
N ALA A 780 18.95 6.30 -15.34
CA ALA A 780 17.51 6.33 -15.19
C ALA A 780 16.85 6.02 -16.53
N LYS A 781 15.89 5.10 -16.55
CA LYS A 781 15.12 4.78 -17.77
C LYS A 781 13.83 5.58 -17.89
N VAL A 782 13.28 6.01 -16.75
CA VAL A 782 12.06 6.80 -16.64
C VAL A 782 12.21 7.76 -15.46
N LEU A 783 11.67 8.97 -15.60
CA LEU A 783 11.68 10.00 -14.57
C LEU A 783 10.32 10.06 -13.86
N ARG A 784 10.26 9.55 -12.63
CA ARG A 784 9.03 9.37 -11.85
C ARG A 784 8.78 10.55 -10.92
N ALA A 785 7.52 10.76 -10.57
CA ALA A 785 7.14 11.71 -9.52
C ALA A 785 7.67 11.26 -8.16
N GLU A 786 7.89 12.21 -7.25
CA GLU A 786 8.29 11.98 -5.87
C GLU A 786 9.50 11.06 -5.68
N THR A 787 10.39 11.02 -6.67
CA THR A 787 11.51 10.05 -6.73
C THR A 787 12.86 10.77 -6.61
N PRO A 788 13.74 10.33 -5.70
CA PRO A 788 15.12 10.81 -5.61
C PRO A 788 16.02 10.18 -6.68
N TYR A 789 16.95 10.99 -7.20
CA TYR A 789 17.92 10.67 -8.23
C TYR A 789 19.27 11.31 -7.90
N ILE A 790 20.31 10.90 -8.62
CA ILE A 790 21.57 11.65 -8.71
C ILE A 790 21.76 12.18 -10.14
N ILE A 791 22.35 13.37 -10.26
CA ILE A 791 22.65 14.04 -11.52
C ILE A 791 24.08 14.55 -11.52
N ALA A 792 24.78 14.38 -12.63
CA ALA A 792 26.12 14.92 -12.86
C ALA A 792 26.21 15.48 -14.28
N ALA A 793 27.19 16.33 -14.54
CA ALA A 793 27.49 16.85 -15.86
C ALA A 793 28.97 17.19 -16.02
N ASP A 794 29.41 17.25 -17.28
CA ASP A 794 30.76 17.72 -17.58
C ASP A 794 30.85 19.26 -17.54
N ALA A 795 32.08 19.79 -17.66
CA ALA A 795 32.36 21.22 -17.54
C ALA A 795 31.59 22.10 -18.56
N THR A 796 31.10 21.54 -19.67
CA THR A 796 30.33 22.31 -20.67
C THR A 796 28.93 22.71 -20.18
N MET A 797 28.49 22.12 -19.07
CA MET A 797 27.20 22.41 -18.41
C MET A 797 27.35 23.37 -17.23
N ALA A 798 28.55 23.85 -16.91
CA ALA A 798 28.76 24.80 -15.82
C ALA A 798 27.86 26.05 -15.98
N GLY A 799 27.06 26.35 -14.96
CA GLY A 799 26.09 27.45 -14.98
C GLY A 799 24.87 27.27 -15.89
N ARG A 800 24.79 26.16 -16.66
CA ARG A 800 23.66 25.85 -17.53
C ARG A 800 22.60 25.05 -16.79
N SER A 801 21.39 25.04 -17.34
CA SER A 801 20.24 24.36 -16.74
C SER A 801 19.74 23.20 -17.58
N VAL A 802 19.31 22.15 -16.87
CA VAL A 802 18.49 21.06 -17.40
C VAL A 802 17.06 21.30 -16.95
N VAL A 803 16.13 21.35 -17.90
CA VAL A 803 14.70 21.59 -17.63
C VAL A 803 13.90 20.32 -17.88
N PHE A 804 13.34 19.78 -16.82
CA PHE A 804 12.42 18.65 -16.84
C PHE A 804 11.01 19.17 -17.09
N ARG A 805 10.31 18.65 -18.11
CA ARG A 805 8.95 19.10 -18.47
C ARG A 805 7.96 17.94 -18.48
N SER A 806 6.71 18.23 -18.10
CA SER A 806 5.58 17.31 -18.19
C SER A 806 4.33 18.03 -18.70
N LEU A 807 3.48 17.27 -19.40
CA LEU A 807 2.12 17.67 -19.75
C LEU A 807 1.14 16.88 -18.89
N ASN A 808 0.12 17.56 -18.32
CA ASN A 808 -0.82 16.98 -17.36
C ASN A 808 -0.10 16.39 -16.13
N ALA A 809 0.73 17.20 -15.49
CA ALA A 809 1.54 16.80 -14.34
C ALA A 809 0.67 16.65 -13.08
N ALA A 810 0.72 15.48 -12.45
CA ALA A 810 0.10 15.27 -11.15
C ALA A 810 1.03 15.69 -10.01
N PHE A 811 0.50 16.44 -9.05
CA PHE A 811 1.17 16.81 -7.81
C PHE A 811 0.41 16.23 -6.61
N TYR A 812 1.16 15.57 -5.73
CA TYR A 812 0.62 14.97 -4.52
C TYR A 812 0.88 15.87 -3.31
N LYS A 813 -0.10 15.93 -2.42
CA LYS A 813 -0.02 16.67 -1.16
C LYS A 813 1.18 16.20 -0.36
N THR A 814 2.05 17.14 0.03
CA THR A 814 3.25 16.79 0.79
C THR A 814 2.88 16.08 2.10
N GLY A 815 3.42 14.88 2.29
CA GLY A 815 3.16 14.02 3.44
C GLY A 815 2.02 13.01 3.28
N SER A 816 1.33 12.96 2.12
CA SER A 816 0.39 11.86 1.83
C SER A 816 1.07 10.53 1.51
N GLY A 817 2.34 10.57 1.08
CA GLY A 817 3.18 9.40 0.84
C GLY A 817 4.64 9.66 1.23
N LYS A 818 5.47 8.61 1.21
CA LYS A 818 6.93 8.75 1.34
C LYS A 818 7.53 9.00 -0.04
N MET A 819 8.62 9.76 -0.11
CA MET A 819 9.41 9.98 -1.33
C MET A 819 10.66 9.10 -1.27
N VAL A 820 10.53 7.80 -1.53
CA VAL A 820 11.60 6.85 -1.17
C VAL A 820 11.79 5.74 -2.22
N VAL A 821 13.05 5.37 -2.42
CA VAL A 821 13.47 4.20 -3.20
C VAL A 821 14.19 3.23 -2.28
N THR A 822 13.70 2.00 -2.19
CA THR A 822 14.11 1.06 -1.15
C THR A 822 14.72 -0.20 -1.73
N SER A 823 15.69 -0.71 -0.99
CA SER A 823 16.33 -2.02 -1.14
C SER A 823 16.20 -2.79 0.19
N PRO A 824 16.66 -4.05 0.26
CA PRO A 824 16.74 -4.78 1.51
C PRO A 824 17.40 -4.00 2.65
N ASP A 825 18.53 -3.33 2.41
CA ASP A 825 19.32 -2.72 3.50
C ASP A 825 19.28 -1.18 3.53
N TYR A 826 18.89 -0.54 2.43
CA TYR A 826 18.96 0.91 2.27
C TYR A 826 17.66 1.53 1.76
N LEU A 827 17.37 2.73 2.24
CA LEU A 827 16.33 3.61 1.73
C LEU A 827 16.98 4.88 1.20
N PHE A 828 16.74 5.22 -0.06
CA PHE A 828 17.12 6.50 -0.66
C PHE A 828 15.92 7.44 -0.57
N ASN A 829 16.01 8.44 0.30
CA ASN A 829 14.91 9.32 0.67
C ASN A 829 15.06 10.67 -0.05
N GLY A 830 13.99 11.15 -0.65
CA GLY A 830 13.87 12.51 -1.15
C GLY A 830 13.24 13.47 -0.12
N CYS A 831 13.44 14.76 -0.30
CA CYS A 831 12.76 15.81 0.45
C CYS A 831 12.32 16.96 -0.47
N THR A 832 11.18 17.60 -0.19
CA THR A 832 10.73 18.80 -0.92
C THR A 832 11.07 20.11 -0.21
N HIS A 833 11.25 20.06 1.10
CA HIS A 833 11.59 21.18 1.97
C HIS A 833 12.96 20.93 2.62
N SER A 834 13.36 21.73 3.62
CA SER A 834 14.66 21.63 4.28
C SER A 834 14.55 20.93 5.65
N PRO A 835 14.40 19.59 5.69
CA PRO A 835 14.25 18.86 6.93
C PRO A 835 15.56 18.81 7.72
N LYS A 836 15.43 18.56 9.02
CA LYS A 836 16.53 18.23 9.91
C LYS A 836 16.62 16.71 10.06
N VAL A 837 17.74 16.12 9.67
CA VAL A 837 17.98 14.66 9.62
C VAL A 837 19.19 14.27 10.49
N SER A 838 19.26 13.01 10.91
CA SER A 838 20.41 12.41 11.62
C SER A 838 20.42 10.90 11.42
N ASN A 839 21.55 10.25 11.73
CA ASN A 839 21.78 8.81 11.53
C ASN A 839 21.53 8.36 10.08
N CYS A 840 22.08 9.11 9.14
CA CYS A 840 21.82 8.98 7.71
C CYS A 840 23.09 9.23 6.88
N TYR A 841 23.09 8.89 5.60
CA TYR A 841 24.18 9.21 4.69
C TYR A 841 23.82 10.40 3.80
N ILE A 842 24.70 11.40 3.75
CA ILE A 842 24.53 12.65 3.02
C ILE A 842 25.63 12.74 1.96
N LEU A 843 25.28 13.22 0.77
CA LEU A 843 26.24 13.37 -0.33
C LEU A 843 27.34 14.36 0.05
N ASN A 844 28.60 13.95 -0.13
CA ASN A 844 29.74 14.82 0.13
C ASN A 844 29.88 15.93 -0.94
N GLU A 845 30.62 16.99 -0.61
CA GLU A 845 30.79 18.16 -1.48
C GLU A 845 31.44 17.81 -2.83
N ALA A 846 32.29 16.78 -2.85
CA ALA A 846 32.94 16.28 -4.07
C ALA A 846 31.99 15.49 -4.99
N GLY A 847 30.81 15.08 -4.50
CA GLY A 847 29.86 14.28 -5.28
C GLY A 847 30.36 12.86 -5.59
N THR A 848 31.20 12.28 -4.74
CA THR A 848 31.81 10.95 -4.95
C THR A 848 31.22 9.86 -4.06
N ALA A 849 30.61 10.23 -2.93
CA ALA A 849 30.02 9.28 -2.00
C ALA A 849 28.96 9.93 -1.11
N PHE A 850 28.01 9.12 -0.62
CA PHE A 850 27.18 9.49 0.53
C PHE A 850 27.88 9.05 1.82
N GLU A 851 28.17 9.98 2.72
CA GLU A 851 28.92 9.76 3.96
C GLU A 851 28.00 9.73 5.18
N TYR A 852 28.26 8.82 6.12
CA TYR A 852 27.42 8.66 7.31
C TYR A 852 27.55 9.84 8.28
N VAL A 853 26.41 10.36 8.72
CA VAL A 853 26.30 11.45 9.70
C VAL A 853 25.36 11.03 10.83
N SER A 854 25.90 10.92 12.05
CA SER A 854 25.14 10.56 13.26
C SER A 854 24.48 11.76 13.96
N THR A 855 24.96 12.98 13.69
CA THR A 855 24.44 14.21 14.30
C THR A 855 23.38 14.88 13.43
N ASN A 856 22.71 15.89 13.97
CA ASN A 856 21.68 16.62 13.24
C ASN A 856 22.27 17.48 12.12
N HIS A 857 21.76 17.30 10.91
CA HIS A 857 22.10 18.08 9.72
C HIS A 857 20.83 18.66 9.08
N VAL A 858 20.91 19.85 8.49
CA VAL A 858 19.79 20.45 7.74
C VAL A 858 20.05 20.23 6.26
N LEU A 859 19.14 19.52 5.59
CA LEU A 859 19.29 19.25 4.16
C LEU A 859 18.83 20.43 3.32
N ASN A 860 19.47 20.58 2.16
CA ASN A 860 18.95 21.43 1.09
C ASN A 860 17.59 20.90 0.62
N ALA A 861 16.71 21.82 0.24
CA ALA A 861 15.41 21.44 -0.31
C ALA A 861 15.56 20.77 -1.67
N LEU A 862 14.65 19.84 -1.99
CA LEU A 862 14.69 19.07 -3.24
C LEU A 862 15.97 18.24 -3.40
N SER A 863 16.64 17.90 -2.30
CA SER A 863 17.79 17.00 -2.26
C SER A 863 17.38 15.58 -1.82
N SER A 864 18.35 14.69 -1.62
CA SER A 864 18.13 13.29 -1.25
C SER A 864 19.25 12.75 -0.36
N TYR A 865 18.95 11.71 0.42
CA TYR A 865 19.86 11.13 1.40
C TYR A 865 19.53 9.65 1.65
N PHE A 866 20.49 8.86 2.14
CA PHE A 866 20.23 7.47 2.51
C PHE A 866 19.97 7.28 4.00
N THR A 867 19.07 6.36 4.34
CA THR A 867 19.03 5.71 5.64
C THR A 867 19.26 4.21 5.46
N THR A 868 19.63 3.52 6.54
CA THR A 868 19.94 2.08 6.49
C THR A 868 19.19 1.30 7.56
N LYS A 869 18.81 0.07 7.21
CA LYS A 869 18.23 -0.93 8.10
C LYS A 869 19.29 -1.80 8.78
N LEU A 870 20.58 -1.62 8.41
CA LEU A 870 21.68 -2.37 8.98
C LEU A 870 21.91 -2.04 10.46
N PRO A 871 22.22 -3.07 11.28
CA PRO A 871 22.78 -2.87 12.61
C PRO A 871 24.01 -1.96 12.57
N GLU A 872 24.27 -1.22 13.64
CA GLU A 872 25.34 -0.22 13.70
C GLU A 872 26.72 -0.78 13.32
N GLU A 873 27.01 -1.99 13.76
CA GLU A 873 28.25 -2.73 13.49
C GLU A 873 28.43 -3.18 12.03
N GLN A 874 27.36 -3.13 11.21
CA GLN A 874 27.38 -3.50 9.79
C GLN A 874 27.30 -2.29 8.85
N ARG A 875 27.15 -1.07 9.39
CA ARG A 875 27.02 0.15 8.57
C ARG A 875 28.36 0.47 7.91
N PRO A 876 28.42 0.63 6.57
CA PRO A 876 29.62 1.17 5.95
C PRO A 876 29.80 2.64 6.34
N GLU A 877 31.04 3.14 6.31
CA GLU A 877 31.33 4.57 6.54
C GLU A 877 30.74 5.47 5.42
N SER A 878 30.71 4.94 4.19
CA SER A 878 30.17 5.64 3.04
C SER A 878 29.57 4.69 2.00
N ILE A 879 28.69 5.24 1.16
CA ILE A 879 28.14 4.61 -0.04
C ILE A 879 28.78 5.28 -1.23
N VAL A 880 29.73 4.60 -1.87
CA VAL A 880 30.51 5.13 -3.00
C VAL A 880 29.65 5.19 -4.25
N LEU A 881 29.76 6.31 -4.99
CA LEU A 881 29.06 6.51 -6.26
C LEU A 881 29.91 6.03 -7.44
N PRO A 882 29.28 5.61 -8.56
CA PRO A 882 30.02 5.29 -9.77
C PRO A 882 30.77 6.52 -10.31
N ASP A 883 31.84 6.30 -11.06
CA ASP A 883 32.50 7.39 -11.79
C ASP A 883 31.51 8.10 -12.73
N VAL A 884 31.59 9.43 -12.79
CA VAL A 884 30.79 10.23 -13.73
C VAL A 884 31.20 9.85 -15.16
N PRO A 885 30.25 9.50 -16.04
CA PRO A 885 30.59 9.16 -17.43
C PRO A 885 31.22 10.36 -18.16
N THR A 886 31.90 10.09 -19.27
CA THR A 886 32.47 11.13 -20.14
C THR A 886 31.75 11.13 -21.49
N ALA A 887 31.43 12.33 -22.00
CA ALA A 887 30.85 12.46 -23.33
C ALA A 887 31.88 12.04 -24.41
N PRO A 888 31.45 11.39 -25.51
CA PRO A 888 32.35 11.07 -26.61
C PRO A 888 32.96 12.34 -27.20
N VAL A 889 34.27 12.36 -27.42
CA VAL A 889 34.93 13.47 -28.14
C VAL A 889 34.48 13.43 -29.60
N ASP A 890 33.77 14.46 -30.06
CA ASP A 890 33.37 14.58 -31.46
C ASP A 890 34.63 14.69 -32.35
N GLY A 891 34.89 13.65 -33.13
CA GLY A 891 36.00 13.57 -34.08
C GLY A 891 35.87 14.52 -35.28
N SER A 892 34.87 15.39 -35.33
CA SER A 892 34.64 16.33 -36.44
C SER A 892 35.22 17.74 -36.22
N SER A 893 35.95 18.00 -35.13
CA SER A 893 36.76 19.22 -34.97
C SER A 893 38.27 18.94 -35.06
N ARG A 894 38.80 18.91 -36.28
CA ARG A 894 40.21 19.15 -36.60
C ARG A 894 40.35 19.98 -37.87
#